data_AF-A0A2D6JV20-F1
#
_entry.id   AF-A0A2D6JV20-F1
#
_cell.length_a   1.000
_cell.length_b   1.000
_cell.length_c   1.000
_cell.angle_alpha   90.00
_cell.angle_beta   90.00
_cell.angle_gamma   90.00
#
_symmetry.space_group_name_H-M   'P 1'
#
loop_
_entity.id
_entity.type
_entity.pdbx_description
1 polymer ?
#
loop_
_entity_poly.entity_id
_entity_poly.type
_entity_poly.pdbx_seq_one_letter_code
_entity_poly.pdbx_strand_id
1 'polypeptide(L)'
;MDHTAVTLNLQTKGRKSTLDGIRVGFSPHQCFLLDGNIEEVACLGALERHLKTKLPGLVFVGRPALVDYFLRHMPELKGHVDVTYLATGSNETQAGYGFSSVVLPPIPEHIETVFLCETLNLHITQLREQLPNHVAAIDLSILPEIALSTIPKRGWTPQPRNIYPIKLPEIKFSEGLDFILMDCPSRNLALMPNGIGYVNSALKKTSVSYQILDLDNLAYHRFHIHRLFDKGGAISLPSGQILPEDPWQAEHYDLWTTPSNNESQENEEQDLVGLFQLLINEVTDALIEARPKVVGFSLQGCNEPFTRKVVKGLKAALPDLVVVVGGFSCYNPDIGLKAFPDADYMCIGEADSTIGPLIEALVRNETPKNQPGVISRFDSPDHSFLPAPMIHKLDQIEFPKYDWADLTLYRNFNGYQLVPIIASRGCRWSRCTFCAERFYWRIRTPENFADELEWLVAQGCHLFMFNESDLNGNPDRVLEICDEIIRRGLHKKTKLTGQLRIHKGSDKAFFQKLHKAGFVALRFGVDAFSENTLRLQKKGYTVDMISQNLRDCWEAGIYTEVNWVIGVPGETEQDIEEGIDLILSNAKYIGRLANINPLILSNGGVYWIDPEAHNIKFRESKDILYDKFPRALPADSWWSEEPYIDAQVRKERFERIVTRLHDAKFPIGAWAEQVIDDVKTARDRNRSPQKITLPEEKADSRQETSRKDSRPSNGSNYKEAQPVEELTKREGRTKWPAEKLKYTKNENNIETPIFVRRNETHSIYMFDGEFYAVPNILDETEINHIFLQTHAGVIKSTSEHSLLQELESSSKWSDSRGQYDSQQNQRDTGSYLRAGSALGQTEIAEVQQDVLILRYQDIFISVNQEDLDKAFSRDRIFGNSSAGSAQLSGVSGGGLIRRLAMNLPGNLTQAIHRTLQQRKISQADSRALASQSDSQLIYMAIRGISNKAKHSWRFGTSKRSFGKKTRNVGSPVPGHDCRVMSVVTKDAAPELMWSDNGYNVVEFDGMYYGLPHGIPIDWQTGCVGEIPGVISGSTVDEVVKNIPDFGVGDQQEKVSQSLPGEPRNASRDTGDDDGRPKLLESLETYNLVSYEGWIYGMPHELGPVDLANDDVMGMDGVIRDVSKYAVEAEITARLSHSKQPA
;
A
#
# COMPACT_ATOMS: atom_id res chain seq x y z
N MET A 1 -8.08 6.98 -0.92
CA MET A 1 -8.92 7.92 -1.68
C MET A 1 -8.77 7.53 -3.15
N ASP A 2 -9.79 7.75 -3.97
CA ASP A 2 -9.72 7.34 -5.39
C ASP A 2 -8.74 8.26 -6.14
N HIS A 3 -7.52 7.76 -6.37
CA HIS A 3 -6.42 8.47 -7.00
C HIS A 3 -6.62 8.76 -8.50
N THR A 4 -7.79 8.44 -9.05
CA THR A 4 -8.16 8.66 -10.46
C THR A 4 -9.18 9.78 -10.66
N ALA A 5 -9.87 10.24 -9.62
CA ALA A 5 -10.94 11.23 -9.72
C ALA A 5 -10.43 12.65 -10.06
N VAL A 6 -11.05 13.29 -11.05
CA VAL A 6 -10.71 14.66 -11.50
C VAL A 6 -11.94 15.50 -11.72
N THR A 7 -11.84 16.80 -11.44
CA THR A 7 -12.87 17.79 -11.77
C THR A 7 -12.42 18.63 -12.96
N LEU A 8 -13.22 18.65 -14.02
CA LEU A 8 -12.96 19.38 -15.26
C LEU A 8 -13.68 20.73 -15.23
N ASN A 9 -12.94 21.80 -15.52
CA ASN A 9 -13.51 23.11 -15.81
C ASN A 9 -13.66 23.27 -17.32
N LEU A 10 -14.89 23.45 -17.79
CA LEU A 10 -15.24 23.50 -19.20
C LEU A 10 -15.78 24.88 -19.59
N GLN A 11 -15.57 25.29 -20.84
CA GLN A 11 -16.11 26.52 -21.40
C GLN A 11 -16.82 26.28 -22.74
N THR A 12 -18.06 26.76 -22.83
CA THR A 12 -18.90 26.72 -24.04
C THR A 12 -19.52 28.09 -24.27
N LYS A 13 -19.25 28.71 -25.43
CA LYS A 13 -19.83 30.01 -25.86
C LYS A 13 -19.81 31.11 -24.77
N GLY A 14 -18.71 31.19 -24.01
CA GLY A 14 -18.49 32.20 -22.96
C GLY A 14 -19.01 31.84 -21.57
N ARG A 15 -19.58 30.65 -21.37
CA ARG A 15 -20.02 30.15 -20.05
C ARG A 15 -19.06 29.10 -19.51
N LYS A 16 -18.77 29.13 -18.21
CA LYS A 16 -18.01 28.10 -17.47
C LYS A 16 -18.98 27.08 -16.87
N SER A 17 -18.62 25.79 -16.87
CA SER A 17 -19.30 24.69 -16.16
C SER A 17 -18.26 23.75 -15.54
N THR A 18 -18.59 23.09 -14.44
CA THR A 18 -17.77 22.04 -13.82
C THR A 18 -18.40 20.67 -14.00
N LEU A 19 -17.57 19.63 -14.06
CA LEU A 19 -17.94 18.24 -14.35
C LEU A 19 -16.94 17.32 -13.66
N ASP A 20 -17.40 16.24 -13.02
CA ASP A 20 -16.51 15.21 -12.51
C ASP A 20 -16.20 14.16 -13.59
N GLY A 21 -15.01 13.57 -13.51
CA GLY A 21 -14.53 12.56 -14.44
C GLY A 21 -13.41 11.71 -13.83
N ILE A 22 -12.94 10.75 -14.60
CA ILE A 22 -11.93 9.77 -14.19
C ILE A 22 -10.73 9.89 -15.13
N ARG A 23 -9.53 10.07 -14.57
CA ARG A 23 -8.29 10.01 -15.34
C ARG A 23 -8.08 8.60 -15.86
N VAL A 24 -7.92 8.46 -17.17
CA VAL A 24 -7.69 7.19 -17.85
C VAL A 24 -6.39 7.17 -18.65
N GLY A 25 -5.83 5.98 -18.79
CA GLY A 25 -4.73 5.64 -19.69
C GLY A 25 -5.25 4.83 -20.87
N PHE A 26 -4.48 4.82 -21.97
CA PHE A 26 -4.73 3.89 -23.07
C PHE A 26 -3.92 2.61 -22.83
N SER A 27 -4.60 1.47 -22.79
CA SER A 27 -3.99 0.15 -22.64
C SER A 27 -4.03 -0.60 -23.98
N PRO A 28 -2.89 -0.76 -24.68
CA PRO A 28 -2.84 -1.59 -25.88
C PRO A 28 -3.22 -3.04 -25.60
N HIS A 29 -2.84 -3.57 -24.44
CA HIS A 29 -3.15 -4.93 -24.00
C HIS A 29 -4.66 -5.19 -23.85
N GLN A 30 -5.42 -4.24 -23.31
CA GLN A 30 -6.89 -4.36 -23.27
C GLN A 30 -7.55 -4.04 -24.61
N CYS A 31 -6.96 -3.16 -25.42
CA CYS A 31 -7.48 -2.81 -26.74
C CYS A 31 -7.46 -4.02 -27.70
N PHE A 32 -6.37 -4.80 -27.69
CA PHE A 32 -6.12 -5.91 -28.61
C PHE A 32 -6.13 -7.27 -27.90
N LEU A 33 -7.26 -7.97 -27.98
CA LEU A 33 -7.46 -9.34 -27.54
C LEU A 33 -6.91 -10.37 -28.55
N LEU A 34 -6.53 -9.92 -29.76
CA LEU A 34 -5.91 -10.70 -30.84
C LEU A 34 -6.84 -11.74 -31.48
N ASP A 35 -8.16 -11.52 -31.40
CA ASP A 35 -9.20 -12.42 -31.93
C ASP A 35 -9.73 -12.01 -33.34
N GLY A 36 -9.30 -10.87 -33.86
CA GLY A 36 -9.74 -10.32 -35.15
C GLY A 36 -11.10 -9.60 -35.12
N ASN A 37 -11.62 -9.21 -33.95
CA ASN A 37 -12.90 -8.52 -33.82
C ASN A 37 -12.96 -7.17 -34.57
N ILE A 38 -14.18 -6.69 -34.83
CA ILE A 38 -14.43 -5.52 -35.67
C ILE A 38 -13.83 -4.21 -35.11
N GLU A 39 -13.69 -4.09 -33.79
CA GLU A 39 -13.12 -2.91 -33.13
C GLU A 39 -11.60 -2.89 -33.26
N GLU A 40 -10.95 -4.06 -33.14
CA GLU A 40 -9.52 -4.22 -33.43
C GLU A 40 -9.22 -3.94 -34.90
N VAL A 41 -9.98 -4.53 -35.83
CA VAL A 41 -9.82 -4.28 -37.27
C VAL A 41 -10.01 -2.79 -37.60
N ALA A 42 -10.91 -2.08 -36.91
CA ALA A 42 -11.07 -0.64 -37.07
C ALA A 42 -9.83 0.15 -36.59
N CYS A 43 -9.25 -0.23 -35.45
CA CYS A 43 -8.02 0.36 -34.94
C CYS A 43 -6.81 0.06 -35.84
N LEU A 44 -6.63 -1.20 -36.26
CA LEU A 44 -5.55 -1.62 -37.16
C LEU A 44 -5.66 -0.95 -38.53
N GLY A 45 -6.87 -0.78 -39.08
CA GLY A 45 -7.08 -0.02 -40.32
C GLY A 45 -6.91 1.49 -40.18
N ALA A 46 -6.92 2.06 -38.96
CA ALA A 46 -6.48 3.44 -38.72
C ALA A 46 -4.95 3.54 -38.62
N LEU A 47 -4.34 2.58 -37.93
CA LEU A 47 -2.89 2.46 -37.77
C LEU A 47 -2.19 2.19 -39.11
N GLU A 48 -2.72 1.31 -39.95
CA GLU A 48 -2.24 1.04 -41.31
C GLU A 48 -2.15 2.33 -42.14
N ARG A 49 -3.22 3.14 -42.14
CA ARG A 49 -3.26 4.43 -42.83
C ARG A 49 -2.21 5.42 -42.31
N HIS A 50 -1.87 5.37 -41.02
CA HIS A 50 -0.79 6.18 -40.45
C HIS A 50 0.59 5.64 -40.84
N LEU A 51 0.84 4.34 -40.65
CA LEU A 51 2.12 3.68 -40.93
C LEU A 51 2.50 3.77 -42.41
N LYS A 52 1.54 3.73 -43.34
CA LYS A 52 1.79 3.98 -44.77
C LYS A 52 2.41 5.35 -45.08
N THR A 53 2.30 6.34 -44.18
CA THR A 53 2.97 7.65 -44.35
C THR A 53 4.47 7.61 -44.03
N LYS A 54 4.97 6.49 -43.51
CA LYS A 54 6.37 6.23 -43.13
C LYS A 54 7.12 5.36 -44.16
N LEU A 55 6.54 5.17 -45.34
CA LEU A 55 7.15 4.39 -46.42
C LEU A 55 7.85 5.30 -47.45
N PRO A 56 9.00 4.88 -48.02
CA PRO A 56 9.75 3.64 -47.72
C PRO A 56 10.57 3.74 -46.42
N GLY A 57 11.00 2.61 -45.86
CA GLY A 57 11.90 2.56 -44.69
C GLY A 57 11.24 2.25 -43.34
N LEU A 58 10.02 1.71 -43.35
CA LEU A 58 9.34 1.23 -42.13
C LEU A 58 9.67 -0.24 -41.85
N VAL A 59 10.12 -0.53 -40.63
CA VAL A 59 10.46 -1.87 -40.15
C VAL A 59 9.53 -2.31 -39.01
N PHE A 60 9.22 -3.61 -38.90
CA PHE A 60 8.41 -4.18 -37.81
C PHE A 60 9.29 -5.00 -36.86
N VAL A 61 9.22 -4.70 -35.56
CA VAL A 61 9.98 -5.39 -34.49
C VAL A 61 8.99 -5.91 -33.45
N GLY A 62 9.08 -7.19 -33.08
CA GLY A 62 8.17 -7.79 -32.10
C GLY A 62 8.05 -9.30 -32.24
N ARG A 63 7.25 -9.93 -31.38
CA ARG A 63 7.08 -11.40 -31.38
C ARG A 63 6.45 -11.88 -32.69
N PRO A 64 6.86 -13.04 -33.28
CA PRO A 64 6.41 -13.44 -34.61
C PRO A 64 4.89 -13.58 -34.74
N ALA A 65 4.24 -14.10 -33.69
CA ALA A 65 2.78 -14.24 -33.64
C ALA A 65 2.06 -12.87 -33.69
N LEU A 66 2.60 -11.85 -33.02
CA LEU A 66 2.06 -10.50 -33.07
C LEU A 66 2.33 -9.85 -34.43
N VAL A 67 3.55 -9.93 -34.95
CA VAL A 67 3.87 -9.36 -36.27
C VAL A 67 3.00 -9.98 -37.37
N ASP A 68 2.80 -11.30 -37.35
CA ASP A 68 1.90 -11.98 -38.31
C ASP A 68 0.44 -11.57 -38.14
N TYR A 69 -0.07 -11.47 -36.89
CA TYR A 69 -1.42 -10.96 -36.63
C TYR A 69 -1.61 -9.56 -37.22
N PHE A 70 -0.68 -8.65 -36.96
CA PHE A 70 -0.72 -7.28 -37.46
C PHE A 70 -0.66 -7.23 -38.99
N LEU A 71 0.26 -7.96 -39.64
CA LEU A 71 0.38 -7.99 -41.11
C LEU A 71 -0.78 -8.71 -41.81
N ARG A 72 -1.47 -9.62 -41.13
CA ARG A 72 -2.70 -10.28 -41.63
C ARG A 72 -3.88 -9.30 -41.68
N HIS A 73 -3.94 -8.37 -40.72
CA HIS A 73 -4.99 -7.36 -40.61
C HIS A 73 -4.61 -5.97 -41.18
N MET A 74 -3.35 -5.80 -41.62
CA MET A 74 -2.85 -4.64 -42.39
C MET A 74 -2.29 -5.09 -43.77
N PRO A 75 -3.16 -5.56 -44.69
CA PRO A 75 -2.74 -6.19 -45.94
C PRO A 75 -2.01 -5.23 -46.90
N GLU A 76 -2.20 -3.91 -46.80
CA GLU A 76 -1.53 -2.93 -47.65
C GLU A 76 -0.07 -2.69 -47.23
N LEU A 77 0.35 -3.14 -46.03
CA LEU A 77 1.75 -3.13 -45.59
C LEU A 77 2.50 -4.42 -45.91
N LYS A 78 1.80 -5.51 -46.26
CA LYS A 78 2.34 -6.87 -46.44
C LYS A 78 3.36 -7.02 -47.60
N GLY A 79 3.56 -5.97 -48.41
CA GLY A 79 4.59 -5.88 -49.45
C GLY A 79 5.65 -4.80 -49.23
N HIS A 80 5.73 -4.22 -48.02
CA HIS A 80 6.57 -3.06 -47.69
C HIS A 80 7.37 -3.21 -46.39
N VAL A 81 7.35 -4.39 -45.77
CA VAL A 81 8.07 -4.72 -44.54
C VAL A 81 9.13 -5.77 -44.87
N ASP A 82 10.40 -5.36 -44.89
CA ASP A 82 11.51 -6.20 -45.38
C ASP A 82 12.02 -7.22 -44.36
N VAL A 83 11.86 -6.98 -43.05
CA VAL A 83 12.37 -7.87 -41.97
C VAL A 83 11.43 -7.89 -40.76
N THR A 84 11.30 -9.05 -40.11
CA THR A 84 10.65 -9.26 -38.81
C THR A 84 11.71 -9.62 -37.77
N TYR A 85 11.84 -8.81 -36.70
CA TYR A 85 12.88 -8.97 -35.69
C TYR A 85 12.38 -9.59 -34.39
N LEU A 86 13.08 -10.63 -33.91
CA LEU A 86 12.80 -11.24 -32.61
C LEU A 86 13.35 -10.37 -31.47
N ALA A 87 12.50 -10.11 -30.48
CA ALA A 87 12.97 -9.85 -29.12
C ALA A 87 13.73 -11.09 -28.61
N THR A 88 14.82 -10.88 -27.87
CA THR A 88 15.75 -11.93 -27.42
C THR A 88 15.08 -13.04 -26.60
N GLY A 89 15.52 -14.29 -26.81
CA GLY A 89 15.39 -15.37 -25.81
C GLY A 89 14.46 -16.55 -26.14
N SER A 90 13.51 -16.43 -27.07
CA SER A 90 12.57 -17.55 -27.34
C SER A 90 13.07 -18.54 -28.40
N ASN A 91 13.05 -19.83 -28.07
CA ASN A 91 13.22 -20.95 -29.02
C ASN A 91 11.96 -21.17 -29.91
N GLU A 92 11.28 -20.09 -30.30
CA GLU A 92 10.10 -20.16 -31.17
C GLU A 92 10.51 -20.37 -32.64
N THR A 93 10.61 -21.63 -33.04
CA THR A 93 10.87 -22.02 -34.43
C THR A 93 9.70 -21.67 -35.35
N GLN A 94 9.95 -20.74 -36.28
CA GLN A 94 9.22 -20.48 -37.52
C GLN A 94 7.68 -20.36 -37.45
N ALA A 95 7.18 -19.13 -37.38
CA ALA A 95 5.80 -18.81 -37.76
C ALA A 95 5.57 -18.95 -39.28
N GLY A 96 4.37 -19.42 -39.66
CA GLY A 96 4.07 -20.06 -40.96
C GLY A 96 4.01 -19.21 -42.23
N TYR A 97 4.77 -18.11 -42.35
CA TYR A 97 4.80 -17.27 -43.56
C TYR A 97 6.19 -17.07 -44.21
N GLY A 98 7.24 -17.77 -43.72
CA GLY A 98 8.53 -17.85 -44.42
C GLY A 98 9.46 -16.65 -44.25
N PHE A 99 9.22 -15.79 -43.25
CA PHE A 99 10.14 -14.72 -42.87
C PHE A 99 11.35 -15.27 -42.11
N SER A 100 12.53 -14.70 -42.35
CA SER A 100 13.76 -15.04 -41.63
C SER A 100 13.74 -14.46 -40.22
N SER A 101 13.77 -15.30 -39.19
CA SER A 101 13.95 -14.87 -37.81
C SER A 101 15.42 -14.56 -37.53
N VAL A 102 15.70 -13.35 -37.05
CA VAL A 102 17.04 -12.94 -36.59
C VAL A 102 16.91 -12.31 -35.20
N VAL A 103 17.76 -12.76 -34.27
CA VAL A 103 17.95 -12.12 -32.96
C VAL A 103 18.50 -10.72 -33.21
N LEU A 104 17.77 -9.67 -32.78
CA LEU A 104 18.05 -8.24 -32.99
C LEU A 104 19.51 -7.90 -33.37
N PRO A 105 19.87 -7.93 -34.66
CA PRO A 105 21.15 -7.41 -35.14
C PRO A 105 21.07 -5.87 -35.17
N PRO A 106 22.21 -5.15 -35.30
CA PRO A 106 22.17 -3.70 -35.43
C PRO A 106 21.27 -3.28 -36.60
N ILE A 107 20.27 -2.45 -36.31
CA ILE A 107 19.37 -1.89 -37.30
C ILE A 107 20.21 -1.11 -38.34
N PRO A 108 20.05 -1.36 -39.65
CA PRO A 108 20.84 -0.69 -40.67
C PRO A 108 20.66 0.83 -40.62
N GLU A 109 21.75 1.60 -40.80
CA GLU A 109 21.77 3.08 -40.69
C GLU A 109 20.77 3.83 -41.60
N HIS A 110 20.20 3.15 -42.61
CA HIS A 110 19.21 3.73 -43.52
C HIS A 110 17.74 3.55 -43.04
N ILE A 111 17.51 2.87 -41.91
CA ILE A 111 16.18 2.71 -41.33
C ILE A 111 15.92 3.85 -40.35
N GLU A 112 15.05 4.78 -40.75
CA GLU A 112 14.68 5.94 -39.93
C GLU A 112 13.49 5.66 -38.99
N THR A 113 12.71 4.60 -39.21
CA THR A 113 11.48 4.35 -38.43
C THR A 113 11.20 2.85 -38.22
N VAL A 114 10.91 2.50 -36.96
CA VAL A 114 10.48 1.17 -36.53
C VAL A 114 9.08 1.24 -35.93
N PHE A 115 8.24 0.27 -36.26
CA PHE A 115 6.99 -0.02 -35.56
C PHE A 115 7.18 -1.22 -34.61
N LEU A 116 6.82 -1.04 -33.34
CA LEU A 116 6.90 -2.06 -32.30
C LEU A 116 5.57 -2.83 -32.20
N CYS A 117 5.60 -4.09 -32.63
CA CYS A 117 4.48 -5.04 -32.56
C CYS A 117 4.43 -5.71 -31.18
N GLU A 118 4.02 -4.95 -30.18
CA GLU A 118 3.87 -5.43 -28.80
C GLU A 118 2.72 -4.69 -28.10
N THR A 119 2.03 -5.37 -27.17
CA THR A 119 0.87 -4.84 -26.44
C THR A 119 1.16 -4.56 -24.97
N LEU A 120 2.22 -5.16 -24.40
CA LEU A 120 2.63 -5.00 -23.01
C LEU A 120 3.58 -3.81 -22.83
N ASN A 121 3.26 -2.91 -21.90
CA ASN A 121 4.00 -1.65 -21.71
C ASN A 121 5.47 -1.85 -21.32
N LEU A 122 5.77 -2.87 -20.51
CA LEU A 122 7.14 -3.22 -20.12
C LEU A 122 8.00 -3.57 -21.35
N HIS A 123 7.50 -4.46 -22.21
CA HIS A 123 8.21 -4.91 -23.40
C HIS A 123 8.35 -3.78 -24.44
N ILE A 124 7.32 -2.93 -24.61
CA ILE A 124 7.40 -1.73 -25.47
C ILE A 124 8.55 -0.83 -24.98
N THR A 125 8.66 -0.62 -23.66
CA THR A 125 9.72 0.19 -23.06
C THR A 125 11.11 -0.42 -23.28
N GLN A 126 11.27 -1.72 -23.01
CA GLN A 126 12.53 -2.43 -23.23
C GLN A 126 12.96 -2.42 -24.71
N LEU A 127 12.03 -2.66 -25.64
CA LEU A 127 12.31 -2.56 -27.07
C LEU A 127 12.72 -1.15 -27.47
N ARG A 128 12.07 -0.10 -26.94
CA ARG A 128 12.45 1.30 -27.19
C ARG A 128 13.88 1.61 -26.74
N GLU A 129 14.32 1.09 -25.58
CA GLU A 129 15.68 1.30 -25.07
C GLU A 129 16.77 0.58 -25.88
N GLN A 130 16.42 -0.50 -26.60
CA GLN A 130 17.35 -1.25 -27.45
C GLN A 130 17.54 -0.63 -28.85
N LEU A 131 16.74 0.37 -29.22
CA LEU A 131 16.84 1.02 -30.53
C LEU A 131 17.97 2.08 -30.58
N PRO A 132 18.70 2.20 -31.71
CA PRO A 132 19.66 3.28 -31.90
C PRO A 132 19.00 4.66 -31.86
N ASN A 133 19.68 5.66 -31.29
CA ASN A 133 19.20 7.05 -31.15
C ASN A 133 18.75 7.75 -32.47
N HIS A 134 19.10 7.21 -33.64
CA HIS A 134 18.66 7.74 -34.94
C HIS A 134 17.31 7.17 -35.43
N VAL A 135 16.81 6.11 -34.80
CA VAL A 135 15.59 5.39 -35.19
C VAL A 135 14.38 5.94 -34.45
N ALA A 136 13.35 6.38 -35.17
CA ALA A 136 12.08 6.77 -34.56
C ALA A 136 11.22 5.53 -34.26
N ALA A 137 10.85 5.34 -32.98
CA ALA A 137 10.00 4.24 -32.54
C ALA A 137 8.51 4.66 -32.49
N ILE A 138 7.68 3.96 -33.27
CA ILE A 138 6.21 4.03 -33.23
C ILE A 138 5.70 2.75 -32.57
N ASP A 139 4.71 2.85 -31.68
CA ASP A 139 4.00 1.69 -31.13
C ASP A 139 2.50 2.01 -31.04
N LEU A 140 1.72 1.11 -30.42
CA LEU A 140 0.28 1.22 -30.31
C LEU A 140 -0.21 2.48 -29.57
N SER A 141 0.60 3.09 -28.70
CA SER A 141 0.29 4.34 -27.99
C SER A 141 0.02 5.54 -28.90
N ILE A 142 0.31 5.45 -30.21
CA ILE A 142 -0.08 6.46 -31.20
C ILE A 142 -1.61 6.49 -31.47
N LEU A 143 -2.34 5.41 -31.17
CA LEU A 143 -3.77 5.25 -31.51
C LEU A 143 -4.66 6.38 -30.96
N PRO A 144 -4.54 6.80 -29.68
CA PRO A 144 -5.24 7.96 -29.14
C PRO A 144 -5.02 9.27 -29.92
N GLU A 145 -3.91 9.42 -30.62
CA GLU A 145 -3.60 10.62 -31.40
C GLU A 145 -4.23 10.58 -32.80
N ILE A 146 -4.24 9.40 -33.44
CA ILE A 146 -4.65 9.24 -34.84
C ILE A 146 -6.11 8.81 -35.00
N ALA A 147 -6.70 8.18 -33.97
CA ALA A 147 -7.97 7.48 -34.06
C ALA A 147 -8.71 7.32 -32.71
N LEU A 148 -8.69 8.35 -31.85
CA LEU A 148 -9.34 8.32 -30.52
C LEU A 148 -10.74 7.69 -30.51
N SER A 149 -11.57 7.98 -31.52
CA SER A 149 -12.95 7.51 -31.62
C SER A 149 -13.12 6.07 -32.15
N THR A 150 -12.04 5.37 -32.53
CA THR A 150 -12.12 3.94 -32.91
C THR A 150 -11.69 3.02 -31.78
N ILE A 151 -11.06 3.55 -30.73
CA ILE A 151 -10.58 2.76 -29.59
C ILE A 151 -11.79 2.25 -28.79
N PRO A 152 -11.94 0.92 -28.62
CA PRO A 152 -13.05 0.36 -27.84
C PRO A 152 -12.89 0.74 -26.36
N LYS A 153 -14.01 0.77 -25.62
CA LYS A 153 -14.01 1.20 -24.20
C LYS A 153 -13.06 0.40 -23.32
N ARG A 154 -12.91 -0.91 -23.56
CA ARG A 154 -11.92 -1.76 -22.89
C ARG A 154 -10.48 -1.26 -23.00
N GLY A 155 -10.12 -0.58 -24.09
CA GLY A 155 -8.79 0.00 -24.29
C GLY A 155 -8.49 1.20 -23.40
N TRP A 156 -9.43 1.66 -22.57
CA TRP A 156 -9.27 2.74 -21.61
C TRP A 156 -9.35 2.22 -20.18
N THR A 157 -8.29 2.46 -19.41
CA THR A 157 -8.16 1.96 -18.04
C THR A 157 -8.04 3.11 -17.05
N PRO A 158 -8.61 3.05 -15.83
CA PRO A 158 -8.34 4.02 -14.78
C PRO A 158 -6.82 4.14 -14.53
N GLN A 159 -6.29 5.37 -14.53
CA GLN A 159 -4.86 5.62 -14.40
C GLN A 159 -4.59 6.52 -13.19
N PRO A 160 -4.31 5.95 -12.00
CA PRO A 160 -3.97 6.74 -10.82
C PRO A 160 -2.63 7.44 -11.00
N ARG A 161 -2.37 8.49 -10.20
CA ARG A 161 -1.03 9.08 -10.11
C ARG A 161 -0.05 7.99 -9.66
N ASN A 162 1.07 7.88 -10.37
CA ASN A 162 2.09 6.86 -10.15
C ASN A 162 3.47 7.37 -10.57
N ILE A 163 4.52 6.62 -10.25
CA ILE A 163 5.92 6.99 -10.53
C ILE A 163 6.39 6.69 -11.97
N TYR A 164 5.60 6.00 -12.79
CA TYR A 164 6.04 5.47 -14.09
C TYR A 164 5.92 6.51 -15.21
N PRO A 165 6.76 6.43 -16.26
CA PRO A 165 7.80 5.42 -16.50
C PRO A 165 9.04 5.62 -15.61
N ILE A 166 9.59 4.51 -15.12
CA ILE A 166 10.92 4.45 -14.49
C ILE A 166 11.80 3.49 -15.29
N LYS A 167 13.10 3.73 -15.31
CA LYS A 167 14.05 2.80 -15.93
C LYS A 167 14.32 1.65 -14.99
N LEU A 168 14.03 0.43 -15.41
CA LEU A 168 14.34 -0.79 -14.67
C LEU A 168 15.66 -1.40 -15.15
N PRO A 169 16.53 -1.91 -14.25
CA PRO A 169 17.72 -2.63 -14.66
C PRO A 169 17.35 -3.95 -15.36
N GLU A 170 18.20 -4.38 -16.30
CA GLU A 170 18.09 -5.71 -16.91
C GLU A 170 18.59 -6.79 -15.93
N ILE A 171 18.03 -7.99 -16.01
CA ILE A 171 18.54 -9.16 -15.28
C ILE A 171 19.75 -9.68 -16.05
N LYS A 172 20.93 -9.14 -15.72
CA LYS A 172 22.22 -9.52 -16.31
C LYS A 172 23.28 -9.59 -15.23
N PHE A 173 24.20 -10.53 -15.41
CA PHE A 173 25.34 -10.76 -14.52
C PHE A 173 26.63 -10.63 -15.32
N SER A 174 27.69 -10.13 -14.68
CA SER A 174 29.01 -10.03 -15.30
C SER A 174 29.65 -11.42 -15.45
N GLU A 175 30.46 -11.62 -16.50
CA GLU A 175 31.27 -12.83 -16.63
C GLU A 175 32.35 -12.90 -15.53
N GLY A 176 32.64 -14.12 -15.04
CA GLY A 176 33.74 -14.33 -14.08
C GLY A 176 33.46 -13.84 -12.65
N LEU A 177 32.19 -13.71 -12.27
CA LEU A 177 31.79 -13.49 -10.88
C LEU A 177 32.03 -14.75 -10.04
N ASP A 178 32.64 -14.57 -8.87
CA ASP A 178 32.81 -15.64 -7.88
C ASP A 178 31.51 -15.86 -7.09
N PHE A 179 30.81 -14.77 -6.75
CA PHE A 179 29.62 -14.76 -5.90
C PHE A 179 28.50 -13.87 -6.45
N ILE A 180 27.25 -14.33 -6.36
CA ILE A 180 26.07 -13.51 -6.65
C ILE A 180 25.15 -13.53 -5.43
N LEU A 181 24.80 -12.35 -4.90
CA LEU A 181 23.89 -12.19 -3.76
C LEU A 181 22.54 -11.62 -4.22
N MET A 182 21.44 -12.18 -3.73
CA MET A 182 20.09 -11.81 -4.15
C MET A 182 19.13 -11.53 -3.00
N ASP A 183 18.25 -10.55 -3.21
CA ASP A 183 16.99 -10.39 -2.47
C ASP A 183 15.84 -10.83 -3.38
N CYS A 184 15.09 -11.84 -2.97
CA CYS A 184 13.90 -12.32 -3.69
C CYS A 184 12.63 -11.68 -3.11
N PRO A 185 11.54 -11.58 -3.91
CA PRO A 185 10.28 -11.05 -3.42
C PRO A 185 9.54 -12.04 -2.49
N SER A 186 8.76 -11.57 -1.51
CA SER A 186 8.46 -10.15 -1.23
C SER A 186 9.16 -9.58 0.00
N ARG A 187 9.53 -8.30 -0.08
CA ARG A 187 9.81 -7.40 1.05
C ARG A 187 9.05 -6.10 0.79
N ASN A 188 8.42 -5.49 1.80
CA ASN A 188 7.73 -4.20 1.62
C ASN A 188 8.64 -3.18 0.90
N LEU A 189 8.34 -2.88 -0.38
CA LEU A 189 9.29 -2.22 -1.28
C LEU A 189 9.70 -0.83 -0.79
N ALA A 190 8.80 -0.14 -0.09
CA ALA A 190 9.08 1.17 0.46
C ALA A 190 10.24 1.16 1.48
N LEU A 191 10.56 0.00 2.07
CA LEU A 191 11.74 -0.22 2.92
C LEU A 191 12.93 -0.71 2.10
N MET A 192 14.13 -0.24 2.42
CA MET A 192 15.38 -0.70 1.78
C MET A 192 15.94 -1.97 2.47
N PRO A 193 16.66 -2.86 1.76
CA PRO A 193 17.20 -4.10 2.31
C PRO A 193 18.48 -3.86 3.15
N ASN A 194 18.28 -3.32 4.36
CA ASN A 194 19.35 -2.87 5.25
C ASN A 194 20.41 -3.97 5.55
N GLY A 195 19.96 -5.22 5.77
CA GLY A 195 20.84 -6.36 6.00
C GLY A 195 21.79 -6.67 4.83
N ILE A 196 21.31 -6.60 3.58
CA ILE A 196 22.15 -6.71 2.38
C ILE A 196 23.13 -5.54 2.29
N GLY A 197 22.70 -4.35 2.73
CA GLY A 197 23.56 -3.18 2.90
C GLY A 197 24.81 -3.44 3.73
N TYR A 198 24.65 -4.07 4.91
CA TYR A 198 25.77 -4.44 5.78
C TYR A 198 26.61 -5.59 5.21
N VAL A 199 25.98 -6.59 4.59
CA VAL A 199 26.69 -7.67 3.89
C VAL A 199 27.55 -7.13 2.75
N ASN A 200 27.05 -6.16 1.96
CA ASN A 200 27.82 -5.46 0.93
C ASN A 200 29.05 -4.75 1.53
N SER A 201 28.89 -4.02 2.64
CA SER A 201 30.00 -3.39 3.37
C SER A 201 31.03 -4.39 3.90
N ALA A 202 30.63 -5.63 4.20
CA ALA A 202 31.56 -6.71 4.58
C ALA A 202 32.28 -7.30 3.35
N LEU A 203 31.56 -7.59 2.26
CA LEU A 203 32.11 -8.17 1.04
C LEU A 203 33.16 -7.27 0.37
N LYS A 204 32.98 -5.94 0.40
CA LYS A 204 33.99 -4.97 -0.11
C LYS A 204 35.36 -5.05 0.55
N LYS A 205 35.46 -5.69 1.72
CA LYS A 205 36.72 -5.88 2.45
C LYS A 205 37.48 -7.15 2.00
N THR A 206 36.85 -7.97 1.17
CA THR A 206 37.41 -9.22 0.60
C THR A 206 37.99 -8.99 -0.80
N SER A 207 38.69 -9.99 -1.34
CA SER A 207 39.10 -10.01 -2.75
C SER A 207 38.10 -10.70 -3.69
N VAL A 208 36.87 -10.98 -3.23
CA VAL A 208 35.87 -11.75 -3.99
C VAL A 208 35.26 -10.88 -5.10
N SER A 209 35.17 -11.42 -6.33
CA SER A 209 34.39 -10.80 -7.41
C SER A 209 32.90 -11.08 -7.20
N TYR A 210 32.07 -10.07 -6.92
CA TYR A 210 30.65 -10.27 -6.64
C TYR A 210 29.71 -9.24 -7.28
N GLN A 211 28.46 -9.65 -7.44
CA GLN A 211 27.35 -8.77 -7.85
C GLN A 211 26.14 -8.98 -6.93
N ILE A 212 25.39 -7.91 -6.67
CA ILE A 212 24.12 -7.96 -5.95
C ILE A 212 22.98 -7.73 -6.94
N LEU A 213 21.91 -8.53 -6.87
CA LEU A 213 20.66 -8.30 -7.60
C LEU A 213 19.49 -8.24 -6.62
N ASP A 214 18.86 -7.07 -6.55
CA ASP A 214 17.58 -6.88 -5.87
C ASP A 214 16.45 -7.24 -6.82
N LEU A 215 16.05 -8.52 -6.81
CA LEU A 215 15.00 -9.04 -7.67
C LEU A 215 13.61 -8.61 -7.18
N ASP A 216 13.48 -8.33 -5.88
CA ASP A 216 12.26 -7.81 -5.26
C ASP A 216 11.82 -6.47 -5.89
N ASN A 217 12.75 -5.52 -6.04
CA ASN A 217 12.51 -4.26 -6.75
C ASN A 217 11.99 -4.48 -8.19
N LEU A 218 12.60 -5.41 -8.92
CA LEU A 218 12.20 -5.73 -10.30
C LEU A 218 10.83 -6.40 -10.36
N ALA A 219 10.56 -7.38 -9.49
CA ALA A 219 9.29 -8.07 -9.42
C ALA A 219 8.15 -7.09 -9.12
N TYR A 220 8.33 -6.22 -8.12
CA TYR A 220 7.36 -5.19 -7.76
C TYR A 220 7.05 -4.25 -8.92
N HIS A 221 8.06 -3.63 -9.52
CA HIS A 221 7.81 -2.64 -10.56
C HIS A 221 7.24 -3.26 -11.84
N ARG A 222 7.69 -4.45 -12.23
CA ARG A 222 7.09 -5.19 -13.37
C ARG A 222 5.62 -5.55 -13.09
N PHE A 223 5.30 -6.01 -11.88
CA PHE A 223 3.92 -6.26 -11.46
C PHE A 223 3.06 -4.99 -11.53
N HIS A 224 3.53 -3.86 -10.98
CA HIS A 224 2.74 -2.63 -10.98
C HIS A 224 2.63 -1.96 -12.35
N ILE A 225 3.64 -2.07 -13.23
CA ILE A 225 3.51 -1.66 -14.64
C ILE A 225 2.41 -2.48 -15.31
N HIS A 226 2.43 -3.81 -15.15
CA HIS A 226 1.40 -4.69 -15.70
C HIS A 226 0.01 -4.37 -15.12
N ARG A 227 -0.09 -4.22 -13.80
CA ARG A 227 -1.33 -3.91 -13.08
C ARG A 227 -1.97 -2.61 -13.55
N LEU A 228 -1.18 -1.54 -13.65
CA LEU A 228 -1.69 -0.20 -13.95
C LEU A 228 -1.92 0.04 -15.45
N PHE A 229 -1.00 -0.38 -16.32
CA PHE A 229 -1.03 -0.02 -17.74
C PHE A 229 -1.54 -1.14 -18.67
N ASP A 230 -1.36 -2.42 -18.30
CA ASP A 230 -1.82 -3.55 -19.13
C ASP A 230 -3.15 -4.15 -18.64
N LYS A 231 -3.42 -4.12 -17.33
CA LYS A 231 -4.67 -4.61 -16.73
C LYS A 231 -5.65 -3.51 -16.33
N GLY A 232 -5.15 -2.38 -15.83
CA GLY A 232 -5.98 -1.23 -15.48
C GLY A 232 -6.73 -1.32 -14.16
N GLY A 233 -6.31 -2.18 -13.23
CA GLY A 233 -7.09 -2.46 -12.03
C GLY A 233 -6.47 -3.55 -11.15
N ALA A 234 -7.30 -4.33 -10.46
CA ALA A 234 -6.83 -5.49 -9.70
C ALA A 234 -6.39 -6.64 -10.62
N ILE A 235 -5.57 -7.55 -10.09
CA ILE A 235 -5.13 -8.78 -10.78
C ILE A 235 -5.84 -9.97 -10.13
N SER A 236 -6.47 -10.81 -10.93
CA SER A 236 -7.05 -12.08 -10.47
C SER A 236 -6.12 -13.24 -10.77
N LEU A 237 -5.90 -14.10 -9.78
CA LEU A 237 -5.22 -15.39 -9.95
C LEU A 237 -6.09 -16.38 -10.73
N PRO A 238 -5.51 -17.44 -11.33
CA PRO A 238 -6.29 -18.52 -11.98
C PRO A 238 -7.26 -19.23 -11.04
N SER A 239 -7.03 -19.18 -9.72
CA SER A 239 -7.94 -19.64 -8.66
C SER A 239 -9.22 -18.78 -8.52
N GLY A 240 -9.30 -17.63 -9.19
CA GLY A 240 -10.37 -16.64 -9.04
C GLY A 240 -10.16 -15.65 -7.87
N GLN A 241 -9.10 -15.84 -7.07
CA GLN A 241 -8.74 -14.89 -6.01
C GLN A 241 -8.28 -13.55 -6.61
N ILE A 242 -8.91 -12.45 -6.18
CA ILE A 242 -8.48 -11.09 -6.51
C ILE A 242 -7.35 -10.69 -5.55
N LEU A 243 -6.22 -10.26 -6.11
CA LEU A 243 -5.09 -9.76 -5.33
C LEU A 243 -5.34 -8.33 -4.83
N PRO A 244 -4.78 -7.94 -3.67
CA PRO A 244 -4.75 -6.55 -3.23
C PRO A 244 -3.96 -5.70 -4.23
N GLU A 245 -4.19 -4.38 -4.19
CA GLU A 245 -3.51 -3.43 -5.08
C GLU A 245 -1.98 -3.44 -4.96
N ASP A 246 -1.47 -3.73 -3.77
CA ASP A 246 -0.04 -3.84 -3.46
C ASP A 246 0.18 -5.09 -2.57
N PRO A 247 0.45 -6.27 -3.16
CA PRO A 247 0.64 -7.49 -2.38
C PRO A 247 1.98 -7.52 -1.62
N TRP A 248 2.84 -6.51 -1.72
CA TRP A 248 4.09 -6.41 -0.94
C TRP A 248 3.90 -5.75 0.43
N GLN A 249 2.69 -5.30 0.77
CA GLN A 249 2.39 -4.79 2.10
C GLN A 249 2.50 -5.90 3.17
N ALA A 250 2.88 -5.54 4.40
CA ALA A 250 3.21 -6.51 5.45
C ALA A 250 1.98 -7.32 5.90
N GLU A 251 0.80 -6.69 5.86
CA GLU A 251 -0.53 -7.27 6.02
C GLU A 251 -0.92 -8.28 4.91
N HIS A 252 -0.10 -8.45 3.88
CA HIS A 252 -0.33 -9.34 2.74
C HIS A 252 0.78 -10.38 2.55
N TYR A 253 1.74 -10.45 3.47
CA TYR A 253 2.82 -11.45 3.43
C TYR A 253 2.32 -12.91 3.42
N ASP A 254 1.16 -13.19 4.02
CA ASP A 254 0.54 -14.54 4.00
C ASP A 254 0.23 -15.03 2.58
N LEU A 255 0.01 -14.13 1.62
CA LEU A 255 -0.19 -14.46 0.19
C LEU A 255 1.07 -15.03 -0.48
N TRP A 256 2.25 -14.75 0.08
CA TRP A 256 3.53 -15.22 -0.42
C TRP A 256 4.00 -16.49 0.29
N THR A 257 3.57 -16.71 1.54
CA THR A 257 4.00 -17.87 2.36
C THR A 257 3.11 -19.09 2.23
N THR A 258 1.82 -18.91 1.91
CA THR A 258 0.81 -19.97 2.05
C THR A 258 0.60 -20.68 0.71
N PRO A 259 0.97 -21.96 0.57
CA PRO A 259 0.51 -22.78 -0.56
C PRO A 259 -1.01 -22.86 -0.51
N SER A 260 -1.70 -22.77 -1.64
CA SER A 260 -3.17 -22.90 -1.65
C SER A 260 -3.60 -24.19 -0.95
N ASN A 261 -4.54 -24.10 0.01
CA ASN A 261 -4.94 -25.18 0.93
C ASN A 261 -5.65 -26.37 0.23
N ASN A 262 -4.93 -27.10 -0.62
CA ASN A 262 -5.31 -28.38 -1.18
C ASN A 262 -4.10 -29.32 -1.14
N GLU A 263 -4.28 -30.55 -0.68
CA GLU A 263 -3.22 -31.55 -0.49
C GLU A 263 -2.59 -32.06 -1.82
N SER A 264 -2.99 -31.48 -2.97
CA SER A 264 -2.40 -31.74 -4.29
C SER A 264 -1.29 -30.73 -4.59
N GLN A 265 -0.03 -31.18 -4.61
CA GLN A 265 1.16 -30.41 -5.05
C GLN A 265 1.14 -30.04 -6.55
N GLU A 266 0.02 -30.21 -7.26
CA GLU A 266 -0.04 -30.28 -8.73
C GLU A 266 -0.42 -28.96 -9.42
N ASN A 267 -0.74 -27.88 -8.68
CA ASN A 267 -1.17 -26.61 -9.27
C ASN A 267 -0.45 -25.39 -8.67
N GLU A 268 0.89 -25.37 -8.77
CA GLU A 268 1.72 -24.19 -8.44
C GLU A 268 1.43 -22.93 -9.30
N GLU A 269 0.57 -23.03 -10.32
CA GLU A 269 0.11 -21.92 -11.16
C GLU A 269 -1.04 -21.11 -10.53
N GLN A 270 -1.63 -21.58 -9.41
CA GLN A 270 -2.82 -20.97 -8.81
C GLN A 270 -2.56 -19.97 -7.68
N ASP A 271 -1.31 -19.78 -7.27
CA ASP A 271 -0.89 -18.86 -6.21
C ASP A 271 -0.13 -17.60 -6.73
N LEU A 272 0.19 -16.69 -5.81
CA LEU A 272 0.87 -15.43 -6.13
C LEU A 272 2.29 -15.62 -6.67
N VAL A 273 3.03 -16.64 -6.20
CA VAL A 273 4.38 -16.94 -6.70
C VAL A 273 4.31 -17.50 -8.12
N GLY A 274 3.26 -18.26 -8.44
CA GLY A 274 2.93 -18.73 -9.79
C GLY A 274 2.87 -17.61 -10.84
N LEU A 275 2.35 -16.42 -10.50
CA LEU A 275 2.34 -15.27 -11.42
C LEU A 275 3.73 -14.85 -11.90
N PHE A 276 4.78 -15.11 -11.11
CA PHE A 276 6.14 -14.73 -11.42
C PHE A 276 6.94 -15.85 -12.09
N GLN A 277 6.32 -16.94 -12.53
CA GLN A 277 7.05 -18.08 -13.11
C GLN A 277 7.95 -17.69 -14.30
N LEU A 278 7.53 -16.72 -15.14
CA LEU A 278 8.37 -16.20 -16.22
C LEU A 278 9.61 -15.45 -15.70
N LEU A 279 9.47 -14.67 -14.63
CA LEU A 279 10.57 -13.95 -13.98
C LEU A 279 11.52 -14.92 -13.26
N ILE A 280 10.98 -15.96 -12.63
CA ILE A 280 11.75 -17.05 -12.01
C ILE A 280 12.59 -17.77 -13.07
N ASN A 281 12.02 -18.06 -14.24
CA ASN A 281 12.75 -18.66 -15.35
C ASN A 281 13.85 -17.70 -15.86
N GLU A 282 13.51 -16.42 -16.15
CA GLU A 282 14.45 -15.40 -16.64
C GLU A 282 15.68 -15.24 -15.73
N VAL A 283 15.48 -15.16 -14.40
CA VAL A 283 16.61 -15.03 -13.46
C VAL A 283 17.38 -16.34 -13.30
N THR A 284 16.70 -17.49 -13.36
CA THR A 284 17.36 -18.81 -13.26
C THR A 284 18.25 -19.05 -14.48
N ASP A 285 17.75 -18.77 -15.70
CA ASP A 285 18.51 -18.91 -16.94
C ASP A 285 19.72 -17.96 -16.96
N ALA A 286 19.54 -16.70 -16.56
CA ALA A 286 20.64 -15.72 -16.48
C ALA A 286 21.73 -16.13 -15.47
N LEU A 287 21.36 -16.75 -14.34
CA LEU A 287 22.31 -17.30 -13.37
C LEU A 287 23.03 -18.56 -13.89
N ILE A 288 22.33 -19.41 -14.65
CA ILE A 288 22.91 -20.59 -15.30
C ILE A 288 23.92 -20.17 -16.39
N GLU A 289 23.65 -19.10 -17.13
CA GLU A 289 24.57 -18.50 -18.09
C GLU A 289 25.81 -17.90 -17.39
N ALA A 290 25.59 -17.16 -16.29
CA ALA A 290 26.65 -16.52 -15.51
C ALA A 290 27.62 -17.51 -14.83
N ARG A 291 27.15 -18.73 -14.49
CA ARG A 291 27.91 -19.79 -13.82
C ARG A 291 28.71 -19.33 -12.58
N PRO A 292 28.06 -18.67 -11.60
CA PRO A 292 28.72 -18.31 -10.34
C PRO A 292 29.21 -19.56 -9.61
N LYS A 293 30.31 -19.45 -8.85
CA LYS A 293 30.73 -20.55 -7.95
C LYS A 293 29.80 -20.69 -6.76
N VAL A 294 29.33 -19.55 -6.25
CA VAL A 294 28.50 -19.44 -5.05
C VAL A 294 27.34 -18.49 -5.33
N VAL A 295 26.14 -18.85 -4.88
CA VAL A 295 24.96 -17.98 -4.91
C VAL A 295 24.45 -17.79 -3.49
N GLY A 296 24.10 -16.55 -3.15
CA GLY A 296 23.67 -16.11 -1.83
C GLY A 296 22.24 -15.58 -1.85
N PHE A 297 21.43 -15.92 -0.85
CA PHE A 297 20.08 -15.34 -0.69
C PHE A 297 19.86 -14.74 0.71
N SER A 298 19.24 -13.56 0.72
CA SER A 298 18.61 -12.97 1.91
C SER A 298 17.21 -13.58 2.09
N LEU A 299 17.00 -14.32 3.18
CA LEU A 299 15.75 -15.00 3.49
C LEU A 299 14.91 -14.23 4.52
N GLN A 300 13.65 -14.05 4.16
CA GLN A 300 12.53 -13.66 5.03
C GLN A 300 11.41 -14.70 4.86
N GLY A 301 10.48 -14.77 5.80
CA GLY A 301 9.41 -15.78 5.75
C GLY A 301 8.61 -15.71 4.44
N CYS A 302 8.27 -14.49 4.04
CA CYS A 302 7.56 -14.13 2.82
C CYS A 302 8.30 -14.43 1.50
N ASN A 303 9.64 -14.37 1.45
CA ASN A 303 10.37 -14.60 0.19
C ASN A 303 10.87 -16.04 -0.01
N GLU A 304 10.68 -16.91 0.97
CA GLU A 304 11.19 -18.27 0.93
C GLU A 304 10.60 -19.11 -0.21
N PRO A 305 9.27 -19.14 -0.47
CA PRO A 305 8.73 -20.02 -1.51
C PRO A 305 9.20 -19.63 -2.92
N PHE A 306 9.31 -18.32 -3.20
CA PHE A 306 9.92 -17.81 -4.43
C PHE A 306 11.39 -18.24 -4.53
N THR A 307 12.18 -17.98 -3.48
CA THR A 307 13.62 -18.34 -3.44
C THR A 307 13.83 -19.83 -3.65
N ARG A 308 12.96 -20.67 -3.08
CA ARG A 308 13.01 -22.13 -3.25
C ARG A 308 12.77 -22.57 -4.70
N LYS A 309 11.88 -21.90 -5.45
CA LYS A 309 11.70 -22.19 -6.89
C LYS A 309 12.97 -21.88 -7.68
N VAL A 310 13.59 -20.72 -7.45
CA VAL A 310 14.87 -20.34 -8.08
C VAL A 310 15.97 -21.35 -7.73
N VAL A 311 16.18 -21.65 -6.44
CA VAL A 311 17.20 -22.61 -5.99
C VAL A 311 17.01 -24.01 -6.58
N LYS A 312 15.77 -24.51 -6.67
CA LYS A 312 15.47 -25.80 -7.31
C LYS A 312 15.87 -25.80 -8.79
N GLY A 313 15.52 -24.74 -9.53
CA GLY A 313 15.90 -24.59 -10.93
C GLY A 313 17.42 -24.55 -11.13
N LEU A 314 18.12 -23.76 -10.31
CA LEU A 314 19.58 -23.68 -10.32
C LEU A 314 20.24 -25.02 -10.05
N LYS A 315 19.81 -25.76 -9.00
CA LYS A 315 20.41 -27.06 -8.65
C LYS A 315 20.11 -28.17 -9.65
N ALA A 316 19.00 -28.08 -10.38
CA ALA A 316 18.71 -29.00 -11.47
C ALA A 316 19.68 -28.83 -12.66
N ALA A 317 20.11 -27.59 -12.94
CA ALA A 317 21.04 -27.26 -14.02
C ALA A 317 22.52 -27.28 -13.62
N LEU A 318 22.82 -26.90 -12.36
CA LEU A 318 24.15 -26.79 -11.77
C LEU A 318 24.19 -27.54 -10.42
N PRO A 319 24.31 -28.89 -10.42
CA PRO A 319 24.24 -29.69 -9.19
C PRO A 319 25.33 -29.38 -8.15
N ASP A 320 26.49 -28.90 -8.61
CA ASP A 320 27.64 -28.53 -7.78
C ASP A 320 27.59 -27.07 -7.27
N LEU A 321 26.54 -26.30 -7.59
CA LEU A 321 26.40 -24.90 -7.16
C LEU A 321 26.23 -24.81 -5.64
N VAL A 322 27.12 -24.06 -4.98
CA VAL A 322 27.03 -23.81 -3.54
C VAL A 322 26.00 -22.71 -3.27
N VAL A 323 24.98 -23.04 -2.47
CA VAL A 323 23.95 -22.08 -2.04
C VAL A 323 24.18 -21.63 -0.60
N VAL A 324 24.43 -20.33 -0.41
CA VAL A 324 24.55 -19.69 0.91
C VAL A 324 23.26 -18.93 1.21
N VAL A 325 22.79 -18.97 2.44
CA VAL A 325 21.63 -18.18 2.88
C VAL A 325 21.90 -17.43 4.18
N GLY A 326 21.16 -16.36 4.42
CA GLY A 326 21.19 -15.57 5.66
C GLY A 326 19.95 -14.69 5.75
N GLY A 327 19.97 -13.67 6.61
CA GLY A 327 18.84 -12.72 6.76
C GLY A 327 17.92 -13.05 7.94
N PHE A 328 16.78 -12.37 8.04
CA PHE A 328 15.93 -12.40 9.23
C PHE A 328 15.41 -13.81 9.58
N SER A 329 15.14 -14.65 8.58
CA SER A 329 14.71 -16.03 8.83
C SER A 329 15.81 -16.98 9.32
N CYS A 330 17.06 -16.52 9.39
CA CYS A 330 18.24 -17.25 9.84
C CYS A 330 18.73 -16.77 11.23
N TYR A 331 17.83 -16.35 12.12
CA TYR A 331 18.19 -15.76 13.42
C TYR A 331 18.57 -16.78 14.51
N ASN A 332 18.20 -18.06 14.35
CA ASN A 332 18.38 -19.11 15.36
C ASN A 332 19.01 -20.37 14.73
N PRO A 333 20.10 -20.93 15.31
CA PRO A 333 20.76 -22.12 14.79
C PRO A 333 19.88 -23.37 14.78
N ASP A 334 18.92 -23.51 15.71
CA ASP A 334 18.01 -24.67 15.74
C ASP A 334 17.25 -24.76 14.41
N ILE A 335 16.62 -23.65 14.02
CA ILE A 335 15.74 -23.52 12.84
C ILE A 335 16.51 -23.89 11.57
N GLY A 336 17.72 -23.33 11.45
CA GLY A 336 18.81 -23.79 10.59
C GLY A 336 18.44 -24.28 9.19
N LEU A 337 19.16 -25.30 8.72
CA LEU A 337 18.92 -25.95 7.44
C LEU A 337 17.61 -26.77 7.41
N LYS A 338 16.90 -26.97 8.53
CA LYS A 338 15.57 -27.62 8.50
C LYS A 338 14.53 -26.77 7.78
N ALA A 339 14.55 -25.45 7.98
CA ALA A 339 13.65 -24.55 7.28
C ALA A 339 13.98 -24.47 5.78
N PHE A 340 15.27 -24.38 5.41
CA PHE A 340 15.71 -24.29 4.02
C PHE A 340 16.77 -25.37 3.68
N PRO A 341 16.36 -26.65 3.51
CA PRO A 341 17.29 -27.77 3.31
C PRO A 341 18.06 -27.70 1.99
N ASP A 342 17.60 -26.88 1.04
CA ASP A 342 18.25 -26.67 -0.23
C ASP A 342 19.53 -25.80 -0.11
N ALA A 343 19.78 -25.15 1.04
CA ALA A 343 21.02 -24.40 1.29
C ALA A 343 22.19 -25.30 1.71
N ASP A 344 23.40 -24.91 1.31
CA ASP A 344 24.67 -25.56 1.66
C ASP A 344 25.24 -25.00 2.96
N TYR A 345 25.13 -23.67 3.12
CA TYR A 345 25.56 -22.91 4.28
C TYR A 345 24.49 -21.89 4.67
N MET A 346 24.30 -21.68 5.97
CA MET A 346 23.40 -20.68 6.53
C MET A 346 24.17 -19.81 7.54
N CYS A 347 24.28 -18.51 7.26
CA CYS A 347 24.81 -17.53 8.21
C CYS A 347 23.74 -17.22 9.26
N ILE A 348 24.08 -17.41 10.53
CA ILE A 348 23.15 -17.26 11.67
C ILE A 348 23.39 -15.92 12.37
N GLY A 349 22.35 -15.09 12.47
CA GLY A 349 22.43 -13.78 13.12
C GLY A 349 23.16 -12.72 12.29
N GLU A 350 24.12 -12.01 12.92
CA GLU A 350 24.89 -10.94 12.27
C GLU A 350 25.94 -11.51 11.31
N ALA A 351 25.83 -11.17 10.03
CA ALA A 351 26.69 -11.69 8.96
C ALA A 351 28.01 -10.89 8.78
N ASP A 352 28.16 -9.73 9.43
CA ASP A 352 29.23 -8.75 9.19
C ASP A 352 30.66 -9.33 9.36
N SER A 353 30.83 -10.30 10.28
CA SER A 353 32.11 -10.97 10.56
C SER A 353 32.23 -12.36 9.93
N THR A 354 31.15 -12.94 9.41
CA THR A 354 31.09 -14.34 8.97
C THR A 354 31.07 -14.50 7.44
N ILE A 355 30.37 -13.61 6.72
CA ILE A 355 30.13 -13.78 5.28
C ILE A 355 31.42 -13.67 4.47
N GLY A 356 32.30 -12.70 4.78
CA GLY A 356 33.57 -12.51 4.06
C GLY A 356 34.46 -13.75 4.10
N PRO A 357 34.87 -14.22 5.30
CA PRO A 357 35.68 -15.43 5.44
C PRO A 357 35.03 -16.70 4.86
N LEU A 358 33.70 -16.84 4.97
CA LEU A 358 32.96 -17.95 4.37
C LEU A 358 33.09 -17.94 2.85
N ILE A 359 32.74 -16.83 2.19
CA ILE A 359 32.77 -16.75 0.73
C ILE A 359 34.21 -16.86 0.20
N GLU A 360 35.21 -16.24 0.85
CA GLU A 360 36.62 -16.39 0.44
C GLU A 360 37.08 -17.85 0.44
N ALA A 361 36.70 -18.64 1.46
CA ALA A 361 37.03 -20.06 1.51
C ALA A 361 36.32 -20.86 0.40
N LEU A 362 35.02 -20.64 0.20
CA LEU A 362 34.24 -21.29 -0.86
C LEU A 362 34.78 -20.99 -2.26
N VAL A 363 35.23 -19.75 -2.49
CA VAL A 363 35.80 -19.29 -3.76
C VAL A 363 37.17 -19.92 -4.06
N ARG A 364 37.90 -20.37 -3.03
CA ARG A 364 39.09 -21.24 -3.13
C ARG A 364 38.76 -22.73 -3.33
N ASN A 365 37.48 -23.09 -3.43
CA ASN A 365 36.95 -24.46 -3.45
C ASN A 365 37.23 -25.24 -2.15
N GLU A 366 37.35 -24.53 -1.03
CA GLU A 366 37.37 -25.17 0.29
C GLU A 366 35.94 -25.58 0.67
N THR A 367 35.81 -26.52 1.61
CA THR A 367 34.53 -26.86 2.25
C THR A 367 34.64 -26.50 3.72
N PRO A 368 34.30 -25.26 4.11
CA PRO A 368 34.24 -24.87 5.51
C PRO A 368 33.34 -25.80 6.32
N LYS A 369 33.74 -26.07 7.56
CA LYS A 369 33.02 -26.91 8.51
C LYS A 369 33.21 -26.32 9.89
N ASN A 370 32.18 -26.44 10.72
CA ASN A 370 32.19 -26.06 12.12
C ASN A 370 32.62 -24.58 12.30
N GLN A 371 32.22 -23.71 11.36
CA GLN A 371 32.65 -22.31 11.30
C GLN A 371 31.76 -21.46 12.23
N PRO A 372 32.34 -20.64 13.14
CA PRO A 372 31.57 -19.76 14.01
C PRO A 372 30.60 -18.85 13.23
N GLY A 373 29.33 -18.87 13.64
CA GLY A 373 28.24 -18.12 13.03
C GLY A 373 27.64 -18.73 11.77
N VAL A 374 28.07 -19.93 11.36
CA VAL A 374 27.59 -20.60 10.15
C VAL A 374 27.14 -22.03 10.49
N ILE A 375 25.99 -22.42 9.99
CA ILE A 375 25.57 -23.84 9.91
C ILE A 375 25.82 -24.33 8.50
N SER A 376 26.43 -25.49 8.37
CA SER A 376 26.69 -26.14 7.09
C SER A 376 26.10 -27.56 7.05
N ARG A 377 25.65 -28.00 5.87
CA ARG A 377 25.30 -29.42 5.66
C ARG A 377 26.53 -30.35 5.74
N PHE A 378 27.74 -29.79 5.76
CA PHE A 378 29.02 -30.50 5.81
C PHE A 378 29.62 -30.58 7.21
N ASP A 379 28.97 -29.98 8.21
CA ASP A 379 29.35 -30.00 9.62
C ASP A 379 29.33 -31.42 10.20
N SER A 380 30.01 -31.61 11.34
CA SER A 380 30.03 -32.90 12.02
C SER A 380 28.74 -33.11 12.80
N PRO A 381 28.08 -34.29 12.79
CA PRO A 381 26.81 -34.51 13.50
C PRO A 381 26.85 -34.20 15.00
N ASP A 382 28.01 -34.38 15.63
CA ASP A 382 28.23 -34.11 17.06
C ASP A 382 28.70 -32.67 17.35
N HIS A 383 28.83 -31.81 16.33
CA HIS A 383 29.27 -30.43 16.50
C HIS A 383 28.12 -29.52 16.93
N SER A 384 28.19 -29.00 18.16
CA SER A 384 27.31 -27.92 18.61
C SER A 384 27.68 -26.60 17.93
N PHE A 385 26.68 -25.89 17.39
CA PHE A 385 26.85 -24.59 16.75
C PHE A 385 27.62 -23.60 17.64
N LEU A 386 28.59 -22.91 17.05
CA LEU A 386 29.36 -21.84 17.68
C LEU A 386 28.84 -20.47 17.20
N PRO A 387 28.43 -19.54 18.09
CA PRO A 387 28.08 -18.18 17.69
C PRO A 387 29.25 -17.44 17.01
N ALA A 388 28.93 -16.47 16.15
CA ALA A 388 29.92 -15.59 15.53
C ALA A 388 30.60 -14.67 16.57
N PRO A 389 31.89 -14.33 16.42
CA PRO A 389 32.49 -13.21 17.13
C PRO A 389 31.75 -11.90 16.81
N MET A 390 31.33 -11.19 17.86
CA MET A 390 30.51 -9.99 17.76
C MET A 390 31.37 -8.72 17.72
N ILE A 391 31.07 -7.82 16.77
CA ILE A 391 31.75 -6.52 16.68
C ILE A 391 31.14 -5.59 17.73
N HIS A 392 31.85 -5.37 18.84
CA HIS A 392 31.36 -4.57 19.98
C HIS A 392 31.19 -3.08 19.66
N LYS A 393 32.13 -2.48 18.91
CA LYS A 393 32.05 -1.07 18.50
C LYS A 393 31.40 -0.95 17.12
N LEU A 394 30.11 -0.63 17.07
CA LEU A 394 29.35 -0.53 15.80
C LEU A 394 29.93 0.48 14.80
N ASP A 395 30.64 1.52 15.25
CA ASP A 395 31.33 2.47 14.35
C ASP A 395 32.38 1.82 13.44
N GLN A 396 32.85 0.59 13.74
CA GLN A 396 33.75 -0.19 12.88
C GLN A 396 33.03 -0.85 11.70
N ILE A 397 31.70 -0.86 11.72
CA ILE A 397 30.83 -1.37 10.65
C ILE A 397 30.39 -0.17 9.79
N GLU A 398 30.89 -0.13 8.56
CA GLU A 398 30.52 0.89 7.58
C GLU A 398 29.02 0.79 7.25
N PHE A 399 28.33 1.92 7.35
CA PHE A 399 26.90 1.99 7.06
C PHE A 399 26.59 1.67 5.58
N PRO A 400 25.39 1.14 5.29
CA PRO A 400 24.98 0.83 3.93
C PRO A 400 25.00 2.03 2.98
N LYS A 401 25.64 1.84 1.82
CA LYS A 401 25.63 2.82 0.71
C LYS A 401 24.88 2.36 -0.53
N TYR A 402 24.31 1.14 -0.51
CA TYR A 402 23.36 0.64 -1.52
C TYR A 402 23.81 0.77 -2.99
N ASP A 403 25.13 0.80 -3.23
CA ASP A 403 25.77 1.18 -4.50
C ASP A 403 25.69 0.12 -5.61
N TRP A 404 24.85 -0.89 -5.43
CA TRP A 404 24.45 -1.85 -6.45
C TRP A 404 23.14 -1.46 -7.17
N ALA A 405 22.39 -0.47 -6.67
CA ALA A 405 21.09 -0.07 -7.19
C ALA A 405 20.85 1.44 -7.15
N ASP A 406 19.99 1.94 -8.03
CA ASP A 406 19.49 3.31 -7.99
C ASP A 406 18.49 3.47 -6.83
N LEU A 407 18.74 4.42 -5.92
CA LEU A 407 17.87 4.66 -4.76
C LEU A 407 16.47 5.15 -5.13
N THR A 408 16.27 5.62 -6.36
CA THR A 408 14.94 5.97 -6.87
C THR A 408 14.02 4.76 -7.06
N LEU A 409 14.55 3.53 -7.11
CA LEU A 409 13.75 2.30 -7.21
C LEU A 409 13.14 1.86 -5.86
N TYR A 410 13.73 2.24 -4.73
CA TYR A 410 13.20 1.88 -3.41
C TYR A 410 12.01 2.76 -2.98
N ARG A 411 10.96 2.79 -3.81
CA ARG A 411 9.71 3.51 -3.55
C ARG A 411 8.53 2.73 -4.13
N ASN A 412 7.40 2.73 -3.42
CA ASN A 412 6.18 2.08 -3.89
C ASN A 412 5.61 2.78 -5.14
N PHE A 413 4.60 2.20 -5.79
CA PHE A 413 4.05 2.77 -7.06
C PHE A 413 3.49 4.20 -6.93
N ASN A 414 3.16 4.64 -5.71
CA ASN A 414 2.70 5.99 -5.37
C ASN A 414 3.85 6.96 -4.99
N GLY A 415 5.11 6.50 -5.00
CA GLY A 415 6.29 7.30 -4.69
C GLY A 415 6.67 7.37 -3.20
N TYR A 416 6.03 6.58 -2.33
CA TYR A 416 6.39 6.51 -0.91
C TYR A 416 7.68 5.69 -0.71
N GLN A 417 8.65 6.30 -0.03
CA GLN A 417 9.94 5.72 0.35
C GLN A 417 10.16 5.92 1.85
N LEU A 418 10.60 4.87 2.55
CA LEU A 418 10.87 4.84 3.98
C LEU A 418 12.23 4.17 4.22
N VAL A 419 13.24 4.94 4.60
CA VAL A 419 14.60 4.41 4.71
C VAL A 419 14.86 3.85 6.12
N PRO A 420 15.10 2.54 6.28
CA PRO A 420 15.48 1.97 7.56
C PRO A 420 16.91 2.38 7.92
N ILE A 421 17.09 2.88 9.13
CA ILE A 421 18.37 3.31 9.73
C ILE A 421 18.55 2.61 11.08
N ILE A 422 19.81 2.44 11.51
CA ILE A 422 20.15 1.70 12.73
C ILE A 422 21.17 2.50 13.54
N ALA A 423 20.79 2.91 14.75
CA ALA A 423 21.72 3.45 15.74
C ALA A 423 22.27 2.37 16.68
N SER A 424 21.48 1.34 16.98
CA SER A 424 21.85 0.25 17.91
C SER A 424 21.48 -1.14 17.38
N ARG A 425 22.19 -2.17 17.83
CA ARG A 425 21.88 -3.59 17.54
C ARG A 425 21.68 -4.34 18.84
N GLY A 426 20.72 -5.26 18.88
CA GLY A 426 20.32 -6.03 20.08
C GLY A 426 19.30 -5.32 20.96
N CYS A 427 19.10 -5.81 22.18
CA CYS A 427 18.16 -5.25 23.16
C CYS A 427 18.77 -5.21 24.56
N ARG A 428 18.85 -4.04 25.22
CA ARG A 428 19.48 -3.91 26.55
C ARG A 428 18.62 -4.58 27.61
N TRP A 429 17.29 -4.53 27.45
CA TRP A 429 16.37 -5.16 28.38
C TRP A 429 16.45 -6.69 28.35
N SER A 430 16.37 -7.31 27.16
CA SER A 430 16.50 -8.76 26.86
C SER A 430 15.65 -9.76 27.71
N ARG A 431 14.81 -9.29 28.65
CA ARG A 431 14.10 -10.11 29.65
C ARG A 431 12.69 -10.54 29.23
N CYS A 432 12.11 -9.94 28.19
CA CYS A 432 10.74 -10.22 27.73
C CYS A 432 10.51 -11.71 27.44
N THR A 433 9.56 -12.36 28.12
CA THR A 433 9.36 -13.83 28.07
C THR A 433 8.97 -14.35 26.68
N PHE A 434 8.17 -13.59 25.94
CA PHE A 434 7.73 -13.92 24.59
C PHE A 434 8.79 -13.65 23.50
N CYS A 435 9.87 -12.93 23.82
CA CYS A 435 10.81 -12.41 22.82
C CYS A 435 11.98 -13.38 22.57
N ALA A 436 12.21 -13.69 21.29
CA ALA A 436 13.36 -14.47 20.81
C ALA A 436 14.62 -13.61 20.53
N GLU A 437 14.47 -12.30 20.30
CA GLU A 437 15.59 -11.39 20.06
C GLU A 437 16.30 -11.00 21.36
N ARG A 438 17.28 -11.80 21.77
CA ARG A 438 18.00 -11.65 23.05
C ARG A 438 19.49 -11.32 22.89
N PHE A 439 19.82 -10.63 21.79
CA PHE A 439 21.19 -10.29 21.43
C PHE A 439 21.79 -9.16 22.29
N TYR A 440 23.10 -9.21 22.48
CA TYR A 440 23.87 -8.21 23.23
C TYR A 440 23.77 -6.81 22.58
N TRP A 441 23.39 -5.82 23.40
CA TRP A 441 23.06 -4.47 22.95
C TRP A 441 24.30 -3.60 22.78
N ARG A 442 24.42 -2.97 21.61
CA ARG A 442 25.51 -2.04 21.25
C ARG A 442 24.91 -0.84 20.53
N ILE A 443 25.49 0.35 20.69
CA ILE A 443 25.03 1.59 20.05
C ILE A 443 26.20 2.36 19.43
N ARG A 444 25.94 3.06 18.33
CA ARG A 444 26.90 3.92 17.63
C ARG A 444 27.26 5.18 18.41
N THR A 445 28.32 5.86 17.97
CA THR A 445 28.55 7.27 18.31
C THR A 445 27.57 8.21 17.58
N PRO A 446 27.21 9.37 18.17
CA PRO A 446 26.35 10.36 17.51
C PRO A 446 26.86 10.79 16.14
N GLU A 447 28.17 10.99 16.01
CA GLU A 447 28.82 11.44 14.79
C GLU A 447 28.72 10.37 13.68
N ASN A 448 29.01 9.11 13.99
CA ASN A 448 28.95 8.00 13.03
C ASN A 448 27.52 7.78 12.49
N PHE A 449 26.51 7.91 13.36
CA PHE A 449 25.11 7.85 12.94
C PHE A 449 24.72 9.06 12.07
N ALA A 450 25.15 10.27 12.45
CA ALA A 450 24.83 11.48 11.71
C ALA A 450 25.51 11.52 10.32
N ASP A 451 26.68 10.89 10.17
CA ASP A 451 27.35 10.70 8.87
C ASP A 451 26.51 9.84 7.91
N GLU A 452 25.89 8.75 8.39
CA GLU A 452 24.96 7.91 7.61
C GLU A 452 23.72 8.71 7.19
N LEU A 453 23.08 9.40 8.15
CA LEU A 453 21.89 10.18 7.89
C LEU A 453 22.15 11.34 6.90
N GLU A 454 23.30 12.02 7.03
CA GLU A 454 23.72 13.08 6.11
C GLU A 454 24.00 12.55 4.70
N TRP A 455 24.62 11.37 4.58
CA TRP A 455 24.85 10.72 3.29
C TRP A 455 23.54 10.32 2.60
N LEU A 456 22.59 9.72 3.32
CA LEU A 456 21.26 9.34 2.80
C LEU A 456 20.44 10.56 2.38
N VAL A 457 20.47 11.64 3.17
CA VAL A 457 19.83 12.92 2.80
C VAL A 457 20.43 13.51 1.52
N ALA A 458 21.74 13.34 1.30
CA ALA A 458 22.37 13.75 0.04
C ALA A 458 21.94 12.90 -1.17
N GLN A 459 21.40 11.69 -0.97
CA GLN A 459 20.80 10.87 -2.03
C GLN A 459 19.30 11.18 -2.28
N GLY A 460 18.72 12.17 -1.59
CA GLY A 460 17.30 12.53 -1.72
C GLY A 460 16.36 11.73 -0.81
N CYS A 461 16.87 11.06 0.22
CA CYS A 461 16.05 10.38 1.21
C CYS A 461 15.61 11.37 2.32
N HIS A 462 14.32 11.35 2.66
CA HIS A 462 13.72 12.34 3.58
C HIS A 462 12.91 11.76 4.74
N LEU A 463 12.44 10.51 4.62
CA LEU A 463 11.66 9.83 5.65
C LEU A 463 12.41 8.57 6.09
N PHE A 464 12.67 8.48 7.39
CA PHE A 464 13.55 7.47 7.99
C PHE A 464 12.87 6.75 9.14
N MET A 465 13.12 5.45 9.25
CA MET A 465 12.66 4.62 10.36
C MET A 465 13.85 3.99 11.09
N PHE A 466 13.99 4.32 12.37
CA PHE A 466 14.83 3.61 13.33
C PHE A 466 14.33 2.15 13.46
N ASN A 467 15.15 1.20 12.98
CA ASN A 467 14.79 -0.20 12.76
C ASN A 467 15.66 -1.13 13.60
N GLU A 468 15.61 -0.95 14.92
CA GLU A 468 16.28 -1.79 15.92
C GLU A 468 15.33 -2.22 17.04
N SER A 469 15.73 -3.23 17.81
CA SER A 469 14.90 -3.81 18.88
C SER A 469 14.78 -2.91 20.13
N ASP A 470 15.72 -1.97 20.38
CA ASP A 470 15.77 -1.18 21.62
C ASP A 470 16.56 0.14 21.49
N LEU A 471 16.04 1.11 20.73
CA LEU A 471 16.69 2.41 20.51
C LEU A 471 16.99 3.17 21.81
N ASN A 472 16.01 3.30 22.71
CA ASN A 472 16.18 3.97 24.01
C ASN A 472 16.71 3.05 25.13
N GLY A 473 17.41 1.97 24.78
CA GLY A 473 18.23 1.20 25.73
C GLY A 473 19.26 2.06 26.46
N ASN A 474 19.72 3.17 25.86
CA ASN A 474 20.38 4.28 26.56
C ASN A 474 19.74 5.62 26.13
N PRO A 475 18.83 6.21 26.94
CA PRO A 475 18.19 7.48 26.59
C PRO A 475 19.18 8.62 26.38
N ASP A 476 20.25 8.70 27.17
CA ASP A 476 21.23 9.80 27.09
C ASP A 476 21.97 9.76 25.74
N ARG A 477 22.37 8.58 25.26
CA ARG A 477 22.96 8.42 23.91
C ARG A 477 21.96 8.77 22.80
N VAL A 478 20.67 8.51 22.97
CA VAL A 478 19.63 8.97 22.01
C VAL A 478 19.53 10.50 22.02
N LEU A 479 19.67 11.15 23.18
CA LEU A 479 19.69 12.61 23.27
C LEU A 479 20.96 13.21 22.64
N GLU A 480 22.12 12.56 22.78
CA GLU A 480 23.37 12.94 22.10
C GLU A 480 23.24 12.83 20.56
N ILE A 481 22.64 11.73 20.06
CA ILE A 481 22.30 11.58 18.64
C ILE A 481 21.36 12.70 18.18
N CYS A 482 20.33 13.02 18.96
CA CYS A 482 19.42 14.13 18.65
C CYS A 482 20.13 15.49 18.59
N ASP A 483 21.05 15.77 19.52
CA ASP A 483 21.83 17.02 19.52
C ASP A 483 22.71 17.13 18.27
N GLU A 484 23.32 16.03 17.81
CA GLU A 484 24.14 16.01 16.60
C GLU A 484 23.30 16.24 15.32
N ILE A 485 22.13 15.60 15.20
CA ILE A 485 21.14 15.84 14.12
C ILE A 485 20.69 17.31 14.11
N ILE A 486 20.51 17.91 15.29
CA ILE A 486 20.15 19.32 15.43
C ILE A 486 21.32 20.22 15.01
N ARG A 487 22.54 19.93 15.48
CA ARG A 487 23.77 20.69 15.21
C ARG A 487 24.10 20.74 13.71
N ARG A 488 23.94 19.64 12.98
CA ARG A 488 24.13 19.58 11.51
C ARG A 488 22.97 20.16 10.71
N GLY A 489 21.85 20.49 11.35
CA GLY A 489 20.65 21.00 10.65
C GLY A 489 19.84 19.92 9.91
N LEU A 490 20.15 18.64 10.10
CA LEU A 490 19.52 17.51 9.40
C LEU A 490 18.01 17.42 9.70
N HIS A 491 17.60 17.74 10.94
CA HIS A 491 16.18 17.84 11.37
C HIS A 491 15.27 18.71 10.47
N LYS A 492 15.85 19.61 9.65
CA LYS A 492 15.10 20.45 8.69
C LYS A 492 14.83 19.75 7.35
N LYS A 493 15.54 18.66 7.07
CA LYS A 493 15.52 17.89 5.82
C LYS A 493 14.96 16.47 6.00
N THR A 494 14.76 16.03 7.25
CA THR A 494 14.38 14.67 7.61
C THR A 494 13.10 14.62 8.44
N LYS A 495 12.41 13.48 8.35
CA LYS A 495 11.36 13.04 9.26
C LYS A 495 11.76 11.68 9.82
N LEU A 496 11.78 11.57 11.14
CA LEU A 496 12.24 10.38 11.85
C LEU A 496 11.03 9.66 12.47
N THR A 497 10.98 8.34 12.32
CA THR A 497 10.07 7.46 13.05
C THR A 497 10.87 6.34 13.70
N GLY A 498 10.30 5.63 14.67
CA GLY A 498 11.02 4.54 15.35
C GLY A 498 10.18 3.84 16.41
N GLN A 499 10.80 2.84 17.06
CA GLN A 499 10.21 2.12 18.18
C GLN A 499 11.01 2.35 19.47
N LEU A 500 10.30 2.67 20.56
CA LEU A 500 10.87 2.80 21.91
C LEU A 500 10.22 1.80 22.88
N ARG A 501 10.95 1.47 23.94
CA ARG A 501 10.41 0.86 25.15
C ARG A 501 9.94 1.97 26.11
N ILE A 502 8.88 1.70 26.89
CA ILE A 502 8.50 2.57 28.01
C ILE A 502 9.64 2.64 29.01
N HIS A 503 10.11 3.85 29.34
CA HIS A 503 11.33 4.03 30.11
C HIS A 503 11.25 5.17 31.12
N LYS A 504 11.90 5.00 32.29
CA LYS A 504 11.90 5.98 33.39
C LYS A 504 12.59 7.30 33.04
N GLY A 505 13.57 7.24 32.13
CA GLY A 505 14.29 8.40 31.60
C GLY A 505 13.73 8.96 30.28
N SER A 506 12.56 8.48 29.83
CA SER A 506 11.87 9.04 28.66
C SER A 506 10.70 9.90 29.15
N ASP A 507 11.05 11.10 29.61
CA ASP A 507 10.13 12.12 30.12
C ASP A 507 9.77 13.17 29.06
N LYS A 508 9.01 14.19 29.46
CA LYS A 508 8.66 15.33 28.60
C LYS A 508 9.86 16.07 28.01
N ALA A 509 10.98 16.20 28.72
CA ALA A 509 12.17 16.88 28.19
C ALA A 509 12.88 16.02 27.14
N PHE A 510 12.94 14.70 27.36
CA PHE A 510 13.40 13.72 26.37
C PHE A 510 12.60 13.82 25.07
N PHE A 511 11.27 13.70 25.14
CA PHE A 511 10.43 13.75 23.92
C PHE A 511 10.45 15.12 23.23
N GLN A 512 10.56 16.23 23.97
CA GLN A 512 10.75 17.57 23.38
C GLN A 512 12.07 17.69 22.59
N LYS A 513 13.15 17.00 22.99
CA LYS A 513 14.38 16.96 22.20
C LYS A 513 14.21 16.10 20.95
N LEU A 514 13.57 14.92 21.06
CA LEU A 514 13.28 14.07 19.89
C LEU A 514 12.45 14.83 18.85
N HIS A 515 11.38 15.53 19.26
CA HIS A 515 10.58 16.35 18.34
C HIS A 515 11.44 17.42 17.63
N LYS A 516 12.33 18.12 18.35
CA LYS A 516 13.28 19.08 17.75
C LYS A 516 14.27 18.44 16.77
N ALA A 517 14.65 17.18 16.98
CA ALA A 517 15.52 16.42 16.07
C ALA A 517 14.79 15.90 14.82
N GLY A 518 13.46 16.06 14.75
CA GLY A 518 12.65 15.69 13.58
C GLY A 518 11.84 14.40 13.75
N PHE A 519 11.75 13.83 14.96
CA PHE A 519 10.82 12.73 15.23
C PHE A 519 9.37 13.18 15.10
N VAL A 520 8.59 12.45 14.30
CA VAL A 520 7.16 12.74 14.04
C VAL A 520 6.21 11.62 14.48
N ALA A 521 6.69 10.38 14.55
CA ALA A 521 5.91 9.26 15.06
C ALA A 521 6.79 8.28 15.84
N LEU A 522 6.32 7.78 16.97
CA LEU A 522 6.99 6.77 17.78
C LEU A 522 6.01 5.65 18.15
N ARG A 523 6.46 4.41 17.94
CA ARG A 523 5.76 3.21 18.38
C ARG A 523 6.31 2.75 19.72
N PHE A 524 5.43 2.43 20.65
CA PHE A 524 5.80 1.89 21.95
C PHE A 524 5.47 0.40 22.00
N GLY A 525 6.50 -0.40 22.28
CA GLY A 525 6.35 -1.81 22.66
C GLY A 525 5.82 -1.92 24.09
N VAL A 526 4.58 -1.47 24.29
CA VAL A 526 3.85 -1.54 25.57
C VAL A 526 3.59 -3.01 25.90
N ASP A 527 3.01 -3.74 24.95
CA ASP A 527 2.81 -5.20 24.91
C ASP A 527 1.96 -5.80 26.05
N ALA A 528 1.81 -5.10 27.18
CA ALA A 528 1.03 -5.46 28.36
C ALA A 528 0.46 -4.19 29.00
N PHE A 529 -0.84 -4.20 29.32
CA PHE A 529 -1.57 -3.04 29.84
C PHE A 529 -2.18 -3.26 31.25
N SER A 530 -1.86 -4.37 31.92
CA SER A 530 -2.15 -4.63 33.33
C SER A 530 -0.87 -4.92 34.11
N GLU A 531 -0.86 -4.69 35.43
CA GLU A 531 0.30 -4.98 36.28
C GLU A 531 0.65 -6.48 36.32
N ASN A 532 -0.34 -7.37 36.27
CA ASN A 532 -0.09 -8.81 36.20
C ASN A 532 0.52 -9.21 34.84
N THR A 533 0.02 -8.71 33.71
CA THR A 533 0.62 -9.02 32.40
C THR A 533 2.01 -8.40 32.24
N LEU A 534 2.27 -7.20 32.79
CA LEU A 534 3.60 -6.59 32.84
C LEU A 534 4.62 -7.45 33.61
N ARG A 535 4.18 -8.05 34.72
CA ARG A 535 4.96 -9.02 35.51
C ARG A 535 5.20 -10.33 34.76
N LEU A 536 4.15 -10.93 34.18
CA LEU A 536 4.21 -12.18 33.41
C LEU A 536 5.15 -12.05 32.21
N GLN A 537 5.04 -10.95 31.46
CA GLN A 537 5.90 -10.67 30.32
C GLN A 537 7.30 -10.15 30.70
N LYS A 538 7.60 -9.96 32.00
CA LYS A 538 8.85 -9.35 32.53
C LYS A 538 9.20 -8.03 31.83
N LYS A 539 8.24 -7.09 31.73
CA LYS A 539 8.39 -5.83 30.98
C LYS A 539 9.20 -4.76 31.71
N GLY A 540 9.23 -4.78 33.05
CA GLY A 540 10.12 -3.93 33.86
C GLY A 540 9.78 -2.45 33.93
N TYR A 541 8.49 -2.12 33.84
CA TYR A 541 7.89 -0.80 34.06
C TYR A 541 6.43 -0.98 34.49
N THR A 542 5.79 0.09 34.98
CA THR A 542 4.42 0.06 35.54
C THR A 542 3.38 0.68 34.59
N VAL A 543 2.10 0.50 34.91
CA VAL A 543 0.95 1.13 34.25
C VAL A 543 1.03 2.67 34.27
N ASP A 544 1.47 3.25 35.39
CA ASP A 544 1.66 4.71 35.50
C ASP A 544 2.75 5.22 34.55
N MET A 545 3.84 4.47 34.37
CA MET A 545 4.91 4.82 33.44
C MET A 545 4.45 4.79 31.99
N ILE A 546 3.57 3.84 31.62
CA ILE A 546 2.92 3.80 30.30
C ILE A 546 2.16 5.11 30.07
N SER A 547 1.27 5.46 30.99
CA SER A 547 0.43 6.67 30.90
C SER A 547 1.24 7.97 30.89
N GLN A 548 2.37 8.02 31.61
CA GLN A 548 3.30 9.14 31.59
C GLN A 548 4.01 9.27 30.23
N ASN A 549 4.66 8.21 29.76
CA ASN A 549 5.45 8.22 28.51
C ASN A 549 4.57 8.58 27.30
N LEU A 550 3.39 7.99 27.19
CA LEU A 550 2.46 8.24 26.09
C LEU A 550 1.98 9.70 26.07
N ARG A 551 1.57 10.24 27.23
CA ARG A 551 1.17 11.64 27.36
C ARG A 551 2.32 12.60 27.04
N ASP A 552 3.51 12.37 27.59
CA ASP A 552 4.66 13.26 27.38
C ASP A 552 5.13 13.27 25.93
N CYS A 553 5.10 12.11 25.26
CA CYS A 553 5.38 11.97 23.82
C CYS A 553 4.35 12.73 22.97
N TRP A 554 3.06 12.54 23.26
CA TRP A 554 1.97 13.24 22.56
C TRP A 554 2.01 14.76 22.78
N GLU A 555 2.23 15.21 24.01
CA GLU A 555 2.34 16.64 24.36
C GLU A 555 3.61 17.30 23.81
N ALA A 556 4.63 16.53 23.44
CA ALA A 556 5.79 17.03 22.71
C ALA A 556 5.53 17.24 21.21
N GLY A 557 4.39 16.80 20.68
CA GLY A 557 4.02 16.90 19.26
C GLY A 557 4.36 15.66 18.42
N ILE A 558 4.70 14.53 19.05
CA ILE A 558 5.04 13.28 18.36
C ILE A 558 3.81 12.34 18.36
N TYR A 559 3.43 11.84 17.18
CA TYR A 559 2.34 10.88 17.05
C TYR A 559 2.70 9.54 17.72
N THR A 560 1.80 9.01 18.53
CA THR A 560 2.02 7.80 19.34
C THR A 560 1.33 6.59 18.73
N GLU A 561 2.07 5.51 18.57
CA GLU A 561 1.53 4.19 18.26
C GLU A 561 1.82 3.24 19.43
N VAL A 562 0.94 2.27 19.68
CA VAL A 562 1.18 1.23 20.69
C VAL A 562 0.95 -0.16 20.12
N ASN A 563 1.67 -1.15 20.65
CA ASN A 563 1.46 -2.57 20.41
C ASN A 563 0.92 -3.25 21.68
N TRP A 564 0.12 -4.30 21.51
CA TRP A 564 -0.35 -5.17 22.59
C TRP A 564 -0.10 -6.65 22.23
N VAL A 565 0.48 -7.44 23.14
CA VAL A 565 0.53 -8.91 23.06
C VAL A 565 -0.50 -9.48 24.03
N ILE A 566 -1.40 -10.35 23.54
CA ILE A 566 -2.49 -10.94 24.33
C ILE A 566 -2.44 -12.47 24.32
N GLY A 567 -3.06 -13.09 25.32
CA GLY A 567 -3.13 -14.53 25.45
C GLY A 567 -1.84 -15.17 25.95
N VAL A 568 -1.04 -14.42 26.70
CA VAL A 568 0.20 -14.92 27.33
C VAL A 568 -0.14 -15.86 28.51
N PRO A 569 0.70 -16.87 28.81
CA PRO A 569 0.45 -17.76 29.95
C PRO A 569 0.27 -16.99 31.26
N GLY A 570 -0.76 -17.34 32.04
CA GLY A 570 -1.11 -16.66 33.29
C GLY A 570 -2.01 -15.41 33.13
N GLU A 571 -2.30 -14.95 31.91
CA GLU A 571 -3.15 -13.77 31.69
C GLU A 571 -4.64 -14.08 31.87
N THR A 572 -5.29 -13.33 32.74
CA THR A 572 -6.70 -13.50 33.12
C THR A 572 -7.65 -12.70 32.22
N GLU A 573 -8.96 -12.95 32.32
CA GLU A 573 -9.96 -12.09 31.65
C GLU A 573 -9.98 -10.67 32.24
N GLN A 574 -9.64 -10.50 33.53
CA GLN A 574 -9.55 -9.18 34.16
C GLN A 574 -8.41 -8.35 33.57
N ASP A 575 -7.27 -8.97 33.25
CA ASP A 575 -6.13 -8.30 32.60
C ASP A 575 -6.49 -7.69 31.24
N ILE A 576 -7.37 -8.35 30.49
CA ILE A 576 -7.87 -7.85 29.21
C ILE A 576 -8.78 -6.63 29.41
N GLU A 577 -9.67 -6.66 30.40
CA GLU A 577 -10.56 -5.52 30.69
C GLU A 577 -9.78 -4.32 31.25
N GLU A 578 -8.84 -4.54 32.18
CA GLU A 578 -7.90 -3.51 32.66
C GLU A 578 -7.09 -2.91 31.51
N GLY A 579 -6.65 -3.74 30.56
CA GLY A 579 -5.93 -3.27 29.38
C GLY A 579 -6.77 -2.41 28.43
N ILE A 580 -8.03 -2.79 28.19
CA ILE A 580 -8.99 -1.97 27.43
C ILE A 580 -9.20 -0.63 28.12
N ASP A 581 -9.46 -0.63 29.43
CA ASP A 581 -9.74 0.58 30.20
C ASP A 581 -8.50 1.50 30.30
N LEU A 582 -7.29 0.95 30.35
CA LEU A 582 -6.04 1.73 30.30
C LEU A 582 -5.83 2.39 28.93
N ILE A 583 -6.14 1.70 27.83
CA ILE A 583 -6.08 2.26 26.48
C ILE A 583 -7.13 3.37 26.32
N LEU A 584 -8.37 3.16 26.79
CA LEU A 584 -9.45 4.13 26.67
C LEU A 584 -9.22 5.38 27.53
N SER A 585 -8.71 5.23 28.75
CA SER A 585 -8.33 6.37 29.60
C SER A 585 -7.16 7.18 29.04
N ASN A 586 -6.27 6.55 28.27
CA ASN A 586 -5.18 7.21 27.54
C ASN A 586 -5.52 7.56 26.08
N ALA A 587 -6.78 7.43 25.62
CA ALA A 587 -7.13 7.56 24.21
C ALA A 587 -6.79 8.92 23.56
N LYS A 588 -6.69 9.99 24.35
CA LYS A 588 -6.21 11.31 23.88
C LYS A 588 -4.72 11.29 23.49
N TYR A 589 -3.94 10.39 24.06
CA TYR A 589 -2.47 10.30 23.96
C TYR A 589 -2.01 9.07 23.17
N ILE A 590 -2.92 8.30 22.58
CA ILE A 590 -2.61 7.17 21.71
C ILE A 590 -3.18 7.48 20.33
N GLY A 591 -2.29 7.78 19.38
CA GLY A 591 -2.65 8.09 18.01
C GLY A 591 -3.29 6.90 17.27
N ARG A 592 -2.78 5.68 17.49
CA ARG A 592 -3.45 4.42 17.13
C ARG A 592 -2.90 3.21 17.90
N LEU A 593 -3.72 2.18 18.02
CA LEU A 593 -3.27 0.82 18.35
C LEU A 593 -2.80 0.15 17.04
N ALA A 594 -1.48 0.07 16.87
CA ALA A 594 -0.87 -0.34 15.60
C ALA A 594 -0.93 -1.86 15.38
N ASN A 595 -0.73 -2.65 16.44
CA ASN A 595 -0.82 -4.09 16.40
C ASN A 595 -1.43 -4.66 17.69
N ILE A 596 -2.31 -5.66 17.54
CA ILE A 596 -2.75 -6.56 18.61
C ILE A 596 -2.31 -7.95 18.19
N ASN A 597 -1.37 -8.54 18.93
CA ASN A 597 -0.74 -9.80 18.61
C ASN A 597 -1.24 -10.91 19.57
N PRO A 598 -2.13 -11.81 19.13
CA PRO A 598 -2.39 -13.07 19.84
C PRO A 598 -1.10 -13.89 19.87
N LEU A 599 -0.54 -14.10 21.07
CA LEU A 599 0.81 -14.62 21.29
C LEU A 599 1.19 -15.75 20.31
N ILE A 600 2.19 -15.47 19.46
CA ILE A 600 2.84 -16.45 18.57
C ILE A 600 3.95 -17.13 19.36
N LEU A 601 3.94 -18.47 19.40
CA LEU A 601 4.98 -19.26 20.06
C LEU A 601 6.05 -19.67 19.04
N SER A 602 7.21 -19.00 19.10
CA SER A 602 8.35 -19.26 18.21
C SER A 602 9.33 -20.28 18.80
N ASN A 603 9.92 -21.11 17.94
CA ASN A 603 10.95 -22.07 18.32
C ASN A 603 12.23 -21.34 18.77
N GLY A 604 12.82 -21.83 19.86
CA GLY A 604 13.92 -21.18 20.58
C GLY A 604 13.51 -19.97 21.42
N GLY A 605 12.25 -19.56 21.43
CA GLY A 605 11.72 -18.66 22.45
C GLY A 605 11.67 -19.33 23.83
N VAL A 606 11.57 -18.57 24.92
CA VAL A 606 11.55 -19.15 26.29
C VAL A 606 10.39 -20.13 26.48
N TYR A 607 9.20 -19.78 25.97
CA TYR A 607 8.02 -20.63 25.96
C TYR A 607 8.17 -21.95 25.18
N TRP A 608 9.15 -22.02 24.26
CA TRP A 608 9.52 -23.27 23.58
C TRP A 608 10.59 -24.04 24.35
N ILE A 609 11.60 -23.34 24.88
CA ILE A 609 12.73 -23.94 25.60
C ILE A 609 12.22 -24.64 26.87
N ASP A 610 11.47 -23.93 27.71
CA ASP A 610 10.92 -24.41 28.97
C ASP A 610 9.40 -24.15 29.04
N PRO A 611 8.59 -24.99 28.36
CA PRO A 611 7.13 -24.83 28.37
C PRO A 611 6.53 -25.14 29.75
N GLU A 612 7.13 -26.07 30.51
CA GLU A 612 6.57 -26.52 31.79
C GLU A 612 6.66 -25.44 32.88
N ALA A 613 7.77 -24.70 32.97
CA ALA A 613 7.89 -23.55 33.87
C ALA A 613 6.92 -22.39 33.54
N HIS A 614 6.26 -22.44 32.39
CA HIS A 614 5.27 -21.47 31.93
C HIS A 614 3.85 -22.05 31.79
N ASN A 615 3.59 -23.23 32.38
CA ASN A 615 2.32 -23.95 32.30
C ASN A 615 1.84 -24.22 30.85
N ILE A 616 2.74 -24.26 29.87
CA ILE A 616 2.41 -24.53 28.47
C ILE A 616 2.36 -26.05 28.23
N LYS A 617 1.37 -26.47 27.44
CA LYS A 617 1.18 -27.84 26.98
C LYS A 617 1.00 -27.87 25.47
N PHE A 618 1.44 -28.98 24.87
CA PHE A 618 1.39 -29.22 23.43
C PHE A 618 0.42 -30.37 23.11
N ARG A 619 -0.29 -30.29 21.96
CA ARG A 619 -1.21 -31.36 21.51
C ARG A 619 -0.48 -32.56 20.90
N GLU A 620 0.73 -32.36 20.40
CA GLU A 620 1.64 -33.38 19.89
C GLU A 620 2.98 -33.31 20.64
N SER A 621 3.88 -34.27 20.43
CA SER A 621 5.22 -34.17 21.01
C SER A 621 6.01 -33.00 20.41
N LYS A 622 6.93 -32.44 21.21
CA LYS A 622 7.79 -31.33 20.80
C LYS A 622 8.54 -31.63 19.50
N ASP A 623 9.05 -32.85 19.32
CA ASP A 623 9.77 -33.27 18.11
C ASP A 623 8.89 -33.25 16.86
N ILE A 624 7.64 -33.74 16.95
CA ILE A 624 6.70 -33.77 15.81
C ILE A 624 6.28 -32.35 15.43
N LEU A 625 6.01 -31.48 16.42
CA LEU A 625 5.71 -30.07 16.16
C LEU A 625 6.91 -29.35 15.55
N TYR A 626 8.12 -29.70 15.99
CA TYR A 626 9.34 -29.10 15.47
C TYR A 626 9.60 -29.45 14.00
N ASP A 627 9.42 -30.72 13.62
CA ASP A 627 9.61 -31.18 12.24
C ASP A 627 8.52 -30.66 11.28
N LYS A 628 7.29 -30.45 11.76
CA LYS A 628 6.20 -29.84 10.97
C LYS A 628 6.32 -28.31 10.86
N PHE A 629 6.69 -27.66 11.97
CA PHE A 629 6.61 -26.21 12.13
C PHE A 629 7.94 -25.65 12.68
N PRO A 630 9.03 -25.66 11.87
CA PRO A 630 10.38 -25.35 12.36
C PRO A 630 10.59 -23.91 12.82
N ARG A 631 9.67 -22.97 12.55
CA ARG A 631 9.78 -21.56 12.98
C ARG A 631 8.87 -21.17 14.15
N ALA A 632 7.57 -21.37 13.99
CA ALA A 632 6.56 -20.96 14.96
C ALA A 632 5.39 -21.94 14.93
N LEU A 633 4.82 -22.21 16.10
CA LEU A 633 3.75 -23.17 16.28
C LEU A 633 2.40 -22.55 15.88
N PRO A 634 1.55 -23.27 15.11
CA PRO A 634 0.15 -22.92 14.93
C PRO A 634 -0.54 -22.73 16.28
N ALA A 635 -1.38 -21.70 16.40
CA ALA A 635 -1.99 -21.31 17.68
C ALA A 635 -2.84 -22.41 18.33
N ASP A 636 -3.39 -23.33 17.52
CA ASP A 636 -4.21 -24.45 17.95
C ASP A 636 -3.40 -25.65 18.45
N SER A 637 -2.10 -25.74 18.11
CA SER A 637 -1.22 -26.84 18.53
C SER A 637 -0.84 -26.84 20.02
N TRP A 638 -1.16 -25.77 20.75
CA TRP A 638 -0.75 -25.58 22.14
C TRP A 638 -1.76 -24.78 22.99
N TRP A 639 -1.66 -24.92 24.31
CA TRP A 639 -2.41 -24.13 25.29
C TRP A 639 -1.55 -23.82 26.52
N SER A 640 -1.94 -22.83 27.31
CA SER A 640 -1.44 -22.68 28.69
C SER A 640 -2.49 -23.13 29.70
N GLU A 641 -2.05 -23.54 30.88
CA GLU A 641 -2.86 -23.88 32.04
C GLU A 641 -2.73 -22.79 33.13
N GLU A 642 -3.75 -22.66 33.99
CA GLU A 642 -3.80 -21.70 35.11
C GLU A 642 -3.56 -20.21 34.72
N PRO A 643 -4.51 -19.57 33.99
CA PRO A 643 -5.77 -20.10 33.48
C PRO A 643 -5.61 -20.82 32.14
N TYR A 644 -6.64 -21.57 31.74
CA TYR A 644 -6.68 -22.22 30.42
C TYR A 644 -6.76 -21.17 29.29
N ILE A 645 -5.76 -21.16 28.40
CA ILE A 645 -5.72 -20.26 27.22
C ILE A 645 -5.24 -21.03 25.99
N ASP A 646 -6.14 -21.27 25.03
CA ASP A 646 -5.84 -21.84 23.71
C ASP A 646 -6.13 -20.85 22.57
N ALA A 647 -5.99 -21.29 21.32
CA ALA A 647 -6.30 -20.49 20.13
C ALA A 647 -7.66 -19.79 20.17
N GLN A 648 -8.71 -20.49 20.64
CA GLN A 648 -10.06 -19.97 20.64
C GLN A 648 -10.22 -18.88 21.70
N VAL A 649 -9.66 -19.08 22.90
CA VAL A 649 -9.62 -18.03 23.94
C VAL A 649 -8.85 -16.79 23.44
N ARG A 650 -7.71 -16.97 22.76
CA ARG A 650 -6.94 -15.85 22.18
C ARG A 650 -7.75 -15.08 21.13
N LYS A 651 -8.47 -15.78 20.26
CA LYS A 651 -9.35 -15.20 19.25
C LYS A 651 -10.51 -14.43 19.88
N GLU A 652 -11.20 -15.01 20.87
CA GLU A 652 -12.31 -14.35 21.57
C GLU A 652 -11.86 -13.08 22.31
N ARG A 653 -10.67 -13.09 22.94
CA ARG A 653 -10.06 -11.89 23.53
C ARG A 653 -9.77 -10.82 22.47
N PHE A 654 -9.16 -11.19 21.34
CA PHE A 654 -8.88 -10.29 20.22
C PHE A 654 -10.14 -9.62 19.69
N GLU A 655 -11.17 -10.41 19.34
CA GLU A 655 -12.47 -9.91 18.86
C GLU A 655 -13.13 -8.98 19.87
N ARG A 656 -13.05 -9.30 21.17
CA ARG A 656 -13.62 -8.48 22.25
C ARG A 656 -12.90 -7.13 22.39
N ILE A 657 -11.57 -7.11 22.36
CA ILE A 657 -10.78 -5.87 22.39
C ILE A 657 -11.12 -4.99 21.20
N VAL A 658 -11.06 -5.55 19.98
CA VAL A 658 -11.36 -4.84 18.73
C VAL A 658 -12.76 -4.22 18.77
N THR A 659 -13.77 -5.00 19.16
CA THR A 659 -15.16 -4.52 19.28
C THR A 659 -15.27 -3.39 20.31
N ARG A 660 -14.68 -3.55 21.50
CA ARG A 660 -14.78 -2.56 22.60
C ARG A 660 -14.10 -1.24 22.26
N LEU A 661 -12.92 -1.28 21.62
CA LEU A 661 -12.22 -0.09 21.17
C LEU A 661 -12.98 0.61 20.03
N HIS A 662 -13.51 -0.15 19.06
CA HIS A 662 -14.35 0.38 18.00
C HIS A 662 -15.61 1.08 18.54
N ASP A 663 -16.35 0.44 19.46
CA ASP A 663 -17.58 0.99 20.03
C ASP A 663 -17.30 2.27 20.84
N ALA A 664 -16.12 2.36 21.46
CA ALA A 664 -15.62 3.58 22.10
C ALA A 664 -15.10 4.65 21.11
N LYS A 665 -15.14 4.37 19.80
CA LYS A 665 -14.65 5.22 18.69
C LYS A 665 -13.14 5.50 18.78
N PHE A 666 -12.38 4.55 19.33
CA PHE A 666 -10.93 4.60 19.42
C PHE A 666 -10.27 4.29 18.05
N PRO A 667 -9.19 4.99 17.66
CA PRO A 667 -8.48 4.73 16.41
C PRO A 667 -7.72 3.39 16.43
N ILE A 668 -8.37 2.36 15.91
CA ILE A 668 -7.78 1.06 15.57
C ILE A 668 -7.39 1.03 14.08
N GLY A 669 -6.42 0.18 13.71
CA GLY A 669 -5.95 0.07 12.33
C GLY A 669 -7.03 -0.44 11.37
N ALA A 670 -6.91 -0.13 10.06
CA ALA A 670 -7.93 -0.45 9.05
C ALA A 670 -8.27 -1.96 8.95
N TRP A 671 -7.34 -2.85 9.32
CA TRP A 671 -7.56 -4.29 9.44
C TRP A 671 -8.74 -4.64 10.38
N ALA A 672 -9.05 -3.77 11.35
CA ALA A 672 -10.08 -4.01 12.33
C ALA A 672 -11.50 -3.92 11.75
N GLU A 673 -11.73 -3.13 10.70
CA GLU A 673 -13.04 -3.00 10.06
C GLU A 673 -13.52 -4.35 9.52
N GLN A 674 -12.63 -5.10 8.87
CA GLN A 674 -12.90 -6.47 8.41
C GLN A 674 -13.20 -7.44 9.57
N VAL A 675 -12.41 -7.39 10.64
CA VAL A 675 -12.63 -8.22 11.85
C VAL A 675 -14.00 -7.95 12.47
N ILE A 676 -14.41 -6.68 12.52
CA ILE A 676 -15.70 -6.26 13.06
C ILE A 676 -16.85 -6.82 12.22
N ASP A 677 -16.74 -6.77 10.90
CA ASP A 677 -17.78 -7.29 10.01
C ASP A 677 -17.84 -8.83 9.99
N ASP A 678 -16.70 -9.52 10.11
CA ASP A 678 -16.65 -10.97 10.34
C ASP A 678 -17.34 -11.36 11.67
N VAL A 679 -17.07 -10.62 12.76
CA VAL A 679 -17.70 -10.85 14.08
C VAL A 679 -19.21 -10.60 14.04
N LYS A 680 -19.68 -9.54 13.36
CA LYS A 680 -21.12 -9.29 13.14
C LYS A 680 -21.76 -10.44 12.35
N THR A 681 -21.15 -10.83 11.24
CA THR A 681 -21.65 -11.88 10.33
C THR A 681 -21.72 -13.24 11.02
N ALA A 682 -20.75 -13.57 11.86
CA ALA A 682 -20.76 -14.79 12.68
C ALA A 682 -21.90 -14.77 13.72
N ARG A 683 -22.14 -13.63 14.38
CA ARG A 683 -23.26 -13.48 15.33
C ARG A 683 -24.62 -13.61 14.66
N ASP A 684 -24.79 -13.09 13.43
CA ASP A 684 -26.06 -13.17 12.71
C ASP A 684 -26.33 -14.56 12.12
N ARG A 685 -25.29 -15.30 11.73
CA ARG A 685 -25.40 -16.74 11.41
C ARG A 685 -25.86 -17.54 12.62
N ASN A 686 -25.37 -17.24 13.82
CA ASN A 686 -25.77 -17.91 15.07
C ASN A 686 -27.14 -17.45 15.61
N ARG A 687 -27.70 -16.33 15.14
CA ARG A 687 -29.06 -15.88 15.43
C ARG A 687 -30.12 -16.42 14.48
N SER A 688 -29.70 -16.94 13.33
CA SER A 688 -30.61 -17.57 12.36
C SER A 688 -31.03 -18.96 12.85
N PRO A 689 -32.33 -19.25 13.02
CA PRO A 689 -32.77 -20.57 13.48
C PRO A 689 -32.48 -21.63 12.42
N GLN A 690 -31.42 -22.43 12.63
CA GLN A 690 -31.12 -23.57 11.77
C GLN A 690 -32.30 -24.54 11.77
N LYS A 691 -32.96 -24.67 10.61
CA LYS A 691 -33.80 -25.84 10.32
C LYS A 691 -32.88 -27.06 10.25
N ILE A 692 -32.81 -27.81 11.35
CA ILE A 692 -32.24 -29.15 11.37
C ILE A 692 -33.09 -30.01 10.42
N THR A 693 -32.62 -30.12 9.18
CA THR A 693 -33.18 -31.04 8.19
C THR A 693 -32.41 -32.33 8.36
N LEU A 694 -32.96 -33.26 9.15
CA LEU A 694 -32.37 -34.58 9.32
C LEU A 694 -32.28 -35.27 7.96
N PRO A 695 -31.13 -35.87 7.59
CA PRO A 695 -31.03 -36.66 6.36
C PRO A 695 -31.99 -37.85 6.40
N GLU A 696 -32.68 -38.11 5.29
CA GLU A 696 -33.47 -39.35 5.15
C GLU A 696 -32.54 -40.57 5.19
N GLU A 697 -32.77 -41.47 6.13
CA GLU A 697 -32.02 -42.72 6.24
C GLU A 697 -32.25 -43.60 5.01
N LYS A 698 -31.18 -43.86 4.24
CA LYS A 698 -31.16 -45.02 3.33
C LYS A 698 -31.19 -46.28 4.18
N ALA A 699 -32.31 -46.98 4.14
CA ALA A 699 -32.43 -48.31 4.74
C ALA A 699 -31.42 -49.27 4.09
N ASP A 700 -30.46 -49.74 4.89
CA ASP A 700 -29.77 -51.00 4.61
C ASP A 700 -29.75 -51.87 5.87
N SER A 701 -29.70 -53.17 5.65
CA SER A 701 -30.14 -54.18 6.60
C SER A 701 -28.98 -54.84 7.33
N ARG A 702 -29.05 -54.95 8.67
CA ARG A 702 -29.08 -56.22 9.44
C ARG A 702 -28.65 -56.11 10.90
N GLN A 703 -29.30 -56.97 11.69
CA GLN A 703 -28.87 -57.59 12.94
C GLN A 703 -28.87 -56.77 14.24
N GLU A 704 -29.88 -57.12 15.04
CA GLU A 704 -30.04 -56.86 16.47
C GLU A 704 -28.83 -57.36 17.29
N THR A 705 -28.55 -56.72 18.43
CA THR A 705 -28.66 -57.43 19.73
C THR A 705 -28.73 -56.50 20.95
N SER A 706 -29.70 -56.81 21.81
CA SER A 706 -30.09 -56.18 23.07
C SER A 706 -29.01 -55.88 24.13
N ARG A 707 -29.21 -54.80 24.91
CA ARG A 707 -29.44 -54.76 26.40
C ARG A 707 -29.23 -53.31 26.92
N LYS A 708 -30.26 -52.58 27.40
CA LYS A 708 -31.04 -52.67 28.67
C LYS A 708 -30.44 -51.92 29.87
N ASP A 709 -31.23 -50.94 30.33
CA ASP A 709 -31.49 -50.55 31.73
C ASP A 709 -30.36 -50.00 32.62
N SER A 710 -30.39 -48.69 32.93
CA SER A 710 -30.95 -48.19 34.21
C SER A 710 -30.71 -46.68 34.51
N ARG A 711 -31.75 -45.98 34.97
CA ARG A 711 -31.70 -44.80 35.86
C ARG A 711 -32.22 -45.26 37.23
N PRO A 712 -31.85 -44.63 38.38
CA PRO A 712 -32.72 -43.56 38.92
C PRO A 712 -32.04 -42.44 39.77
N SER A 713 -32.51 -41.20 39.53
CA SER A 713 -32.91 -40.12 40.47
C SER A 713 -32.50 -40.08 41.96
N ASN A 714 -32.13 -38.90 42.49
CA ASN A 714 -33.03 -38.02 43.30
C ASN A 714 -32.38 -36.79 44.00
N GLY A 715 -33.18 -35.75 44.26
CA GLY A 715 -33.02 -34.76 45.35
C GLY A 715 -32.37 -33.40 44.96
N SER A 716 -32.97 -32.19 44.94
CA SER A 716 -34.23 -31.54 45.39
C SER A 716 -34.05 -30.52 46.54
N ASN A 717 -34.78 -29.38 46.46
CA ASN A 717 -34.94 -28.24 47.41
C ASN A 717 -34.05 -27.01 47.08
N TYR A 718 -34.49 -25.75 47.06
CA TYR A 718 -35.75 -25.04 47.36
C TYR A 718 -35.81 -23.74 46.48
N LYS A 719 -36.89 -22.97 46.25
CA LYS A 719 -38.34 -22.98 46.63
C LYS A 719 -39.14 -22.08 45.64
N GLU A 720 -40.47 -22.04 45.75
CA GLU A 720 -41.35 -21.08 45.03
C GLU A 720 -42.19 -20.22 45.99
N ALA A 721 -42.62 -19.03 45.54
CA ALA A 721 -43.93 -18.42 45.83
C ALA A 721 -44.26 -17.28 44.83
N GLN A 722 -45.51 -17.23 44.33
CA GLN A 722 -46.05 -16.18 43.42
C GLN A 722 -46.97 -15.18 44.18
N PRO A 723 -47.98 -14.49 43.58
CA PRO A 723 -47.87 -13.17 42.95
C PRO A 723 -48.91 -12.14 43.48
N VAL A 724 -48.82 -10.87 43.09
CA VAL A 724 -49.96 -9.91 43.18
C VAL A 724 -49.96 -8.94 41.98
N GLU A 725 -51.14 -8.69 41.42
CA GLU A 725 -51.42 -7.82 40.28
C GLU A 725 -51.73 -6.36 40.66
N GLU A 726 -52.14 -5.57 39.66
CA GLU A 726 -52.83 -4.27 39.71
C GLU A 726 -52.03 -3.02 40.12
N LEU A 727 -51.64 -2.25 39.08
CA LEU A 727 -52.08 -0.86 38.95
C LEU A 727 -52.07 -0.43 37.47
N THR A 728 -53.20 -0.64 36.79
CA THR A 728 -53.45 -0.03 35.47
C THR A 728 -54.42 1.14 35.60
N LYS A 729 -54.04 2.32 35.08
CA LYS A 729 -54.86 3.26 34.28
C LYS A 729 -54.43 4.73 34.42
N ARG A 730 -53.91 5.27 33.32
CA ARG A 730 -54.15 6.59 32.70
C ARG A 730 -53.28 6.58 31.44
N GLU A 731 -53.82 6.17 30.29
CA GLU A 731 -54.55 7.03 29.34
C GLU A 731 -53.74 8.29 28.95
N GLY A 732 -53.49 8.58 27.67
CA GLY A 732 -54.08 8.02 26.44
C GLY A 732 -53.10 7.33 25.49
N ARG A 733 -53.51 6.17 24.95
CA ARG A 733 -53.03 5.71 23.64
C ARG A 733 -53.87 6.38 22.57
N THR A 734 -53.30 7.29 21.78
CA THR A 734 -53.82 7.57 20.44
C THR A 734 -53.56 6.33 19.58
N LYS A 735 -54.51 5.41 19.52
CA LYS A 735 -54.54 4.39 18.47
C LYS A 735 -54.69 5.11 17.13
N TRP A 736 -53.71 5.02 16.25
CA TRP A 736 -54.01 5.14 14.83
C TRP A 736 -54.84 3.93 14.39
N PRO A 737 -55.90 4.12 13.58
CA PRO A 737 -56.69 2.99 13.09
C PRO A 737 -55.85 2.14 12.14
N ALA A 738 -55.99 0.83 12.24
CA ALA A 738 -55.54 -0.10 11.19
C ALA A 738 -56.52 -0.06 10.00
N GLU A 739 -56.76 1.13 9.43
CA GLU A 739 -57.38 1.26 8.12
C GLU A 739 -56.28 1.17 7.06
N LYS A 740 -56.46 0.23 6.14
CA LYS A 740 -55.49 -0.12 5.10
C LYS A 740 -55.07 1.13 4.31
N LEU A 741 -53.84 1.59 4.52
CA LEU A 741 -53.14 2.44 3.55
C LEU A 741 -53.12 1.66 2.23
N LYS A 742 -53.96 2.08 1.28
CA LYS A 742 -53.96 1.52 -0.07
C LYS A 742 -52.75 2.07 -0.80
N TYR A 743 -51.71 1.25 -0.92
CA TYR A 743 -50.58 1.53 -1.80
C TYR A 743 -51.07 1.78 -3.23
N THR A 744 -51.02 3.02 -3.69
CA THR A 744 -51.27 3.37 -5.08
C THR A 744 -50.03 3.03 -5.90
N LYS A 745 -49.99 1.78 -6.35
CA LYS A 745 -49.00 1.29 -7.31
C LYS A 745 -49.09 2.09 -8.61
N ASN A 746 -47.94 2.53 -9.12
CA ASN A 746 -47.86 3.06 -10.47
C ASN A 746 -47.93 1.92 -11.51
N GLU A 747 -47.99 2.27 -12.80
CA GLU A 747 -48.21 1.31 -13.89
C GLU A 747 -47.14 0.20 -14.00
N ASN A 748 -45.98 0.38 -13.35
CA ASN A 748 -44.88 -0.57 -13.28
C ASN A 748 -44.84 -1.39 -11.98
N ASN A 749 -45.89 -1.34 -11.14
CA ASN A 749 -46.06 -2.18 -9.94
C ASN A 749 -45.05 -1.90 -8.80
N ILE A 750 -44.35 -0.77 -8.82
CA ILE A 750 -43.39 -0.32 -7.78
C ILE A 750 -44.14 0.47 -6.71
N GLU A 751 -43.80 0.23 -5.42
CA GLU A 751 -44.33 1.01 -4.30
C GLU A 751 -43.47 2.27 -4.04
N THR A 752 -44.11 3.36 -3.65
CA THR A 752 -43.46 4.68 -3.49
C THR A 752 -43.36 5.05 -2.01
N PRO A 753 -42.25 5.62 -1.52
CA PRO A 753 -42.14 6.06 -0.13
C PRO A 753 -43.22 7.06 0.27
N ILE A 754 -43.85 6.84 1.42
CA ILE A 754 -44.91 7.67 1.97
C ILE A 754 -44.27 8.71 2.89
N PHE A 755 -44.32 9.99 2.53
CA PHE A 755 -43.90 11.05 3.44
C PHE A 755 -44.77 11.03 4.73
N VAL A 756 -44.12 10.98 5.88
CA VAL A 756 -44.74 10.90 7.21
C VAL A 756 -44.83 12.29 7.84
N ARG A 757 -43.69 12.98 7.96
CA ARG A 757 -43.60 14.35 8.51
C ARG A 757 -42.23 14.97 8.26
N ARG A 758 -42.10 16.27 8.47
CA ARG A 758 -40.81 16.99 8.44
C ARG A 758 -40.53 17.63 9.80
N ASN A 759 -39.28 17.56 10.25
CA ASN A 759 -38.76 18.33 11.38
C ASN A 759 -37.74 19.37 10.87
N GLU A 760 -37.08 20.13 11.76
CA GLU A 760 -36.22 21.25 11.36
C GLU A 760 -35.02 20.85 10.50
N THR A 761 -34.50 19.62 10.67
CA THR A 761 -33.31 19.14 9.95
C THR A 761 -33.57 18.01 8.96
N HIS A 762 -34.66 17.25 9.09
CA HIS A 762 -34.96 16.07 8.27
C HIS A 762 -36.46 15.89 7.93
N SER A 763 -36.73 15.41 6.72
CA SER A 763 -38.02 14.88 6.25
C SER A 763 -38.06 13.37 6.47
N ILE A 764 -39.07 12.89 7.19
CA ILE A 764 -39.28 11.48 7.50
C ILE A 764 -40.28 10.87 6.52
N TYR A 765 -39.90 9.76 5.92
CA TYR A 765 -40.68 8.92 5.01
C TYR A 765 -40.88 7.54 5.64
N MET A 766 -41.89 6.80 5.19
CA MET A 766 -42.12 5.40 5.55
C MET A 766 -42.17 4.57 4.27
N PHE A 767 -41.41 3.49 4.23
CA PHE A 767 -41.34 2.57 3.10
C PHE A 767 -41.14 1.14 3.61
N ASP A 768 -41.92 0.19 3.06
CA ASP A 768 -41.96 -1.23 3.50
C ASP A 768 -42.09 -1.43 5.03
N GLY A 769 -42.85 -0.56 5.69
CA GLY A 769 -43.07 -0.60 7.15
C GLY A 769 -41.94 -0.04 8.02
N GLU A 770 -40.80 0.37 7.44
CA GLU A 770 -39.72 1.08 8.13
C GLU A 770 -39.81 2.61 7.90
N PHE A 771 -39.25 3.39 8.82
CA PHE A 771 -39.18 4.85 8.77
C PHE A 771 -37.77 5.32 8.40
N TYR A 772 -37.67 6.36 7.58
CA TYR A 772 -36.44 6.87 7.01
C TYR A 772 -36.39 8.39 7.12
N ALA A 773 -35.39 8.95 7.82
CA ALA A 773 -35.16 10.38 7.95
C ALA A 773 -34.14 10.85 6.90
N VAL A 774 -34.63 11.57 5.90
CA VAL A 774 -33.84 12.22 4.85
C VAL A 774 -33.50 13.64 5.29
N PRO A 775 -32.22 14.09 5.25
CA PRO A 775 -31.86 15.46 5.55
C PRO A 775 -32.61 16.48 4.68
N ASN A 776 -33.14 17.55 5.29
CA ASN A 776 -33.96 18.57 4.65
C ASN A 776 -33.28 19.28 3.47
N ILE A 777 -31.95 19.27 3.43
CA ILE A 777 -31.13 19.83 2.34
C ILE A 777 -31.16 18.96 1.07
N LEU A 778 -31.67 17.73 1.17
CA LEU A 778 -31.79 16.77 0.07
C LEU A 778 -33.24 16.64 -0.46
N ASP A 779 -34.20 17.38 0.08
CA ASP A 779 -35.63 17.31 -0.27
C ASP A 779 -35.98 17.77 -1.70
N GLU A 780 -35.04 18.43 -2.41
CA GLU A 780 -35.19 18.74 -3.84
C GLU A 780 -34.82 17.56 -4.76
N THR A 781 -34.33 16.45 -4.18
CA THR A 781 -34.02 15.20 -4.88
C THR A 781 -35.26 14.29 -4.96
N GLU A 782 -35.41 13.49 -6.02
CA GLU A 782 -36.57 12.61 -6.17
C GLU A 782 -36.48 11.39 -5.22
N ILE A 783 -37.16 11.49 -4.06
CA ILE A 783 -37.11 10.50 -2.99
C ILE A 783 -37.86 9.21 -3.38
N ASN A 784 -37.10 8.20 -3.82
CA ASN A 784 -37.57 6.87 -4.15
C ASN A 784 -36.97 5.79 -3.22
N HIS A 785 -37.39 4.53 -3.37
CA HIS A 785 -36.97 3.45 -2.47
C HIS A 785 -35.46 3.16 -2.51
N ILE A 786 -34.80 3.32 -3.67
CA ILE A 786 -33.35 3.14 -3.81
C ILE A 786 -32.65 4.24 -3.01
N PHE A 787 -33.05 5.50 -3.22
CA PHE A 787 -32.51 6.64 -2.48
C PHE A 787 -32.61 6.45 -0.95
N LEU A 788 -33.75 5.99 -0.45
CA LEU A 788 -33.92 5.74 1.00
C LEU A 788 -33.03 4.61 1.55
N GLN A 789 -32.58 3.68 0.72
CA GLN A 789 -31.78 2.53 1.14
C GLN A 789 -30.28 2.69 0.88
N THR A 790 -29.88 3.52 -0.08
CA THR A 790 -28.46 3.65 -0.51
C THR A 790 -27.84 5.01 -0.23
N HIS A 791 -28.61 6.06 0.05
CA HIS A 791 -28.07 7.41 0.11
C HIS A 791 -27.51 7.77 1.49
N ALA A 792 -26.22 8.12 1.53
CA ALA A 792 -25.51 8.46 2.76
C ALA A 792 -26.15 9.67 3.47
N GLY A 793 -26.41 9.53 4.77
CA GLY A 793 -27.10 10.54 5.57
C GLY A 793 -28.61 10.31 5.72
N VAL A 794 -29.21 9.38 4.97
CA VAL A 794 -30.57 8.90 5.26
C VAL A 794 -30.50 7.90 6.43
N ILE A 795 -31.10 8.26 7.56
CA ILE A 795 -31.14 7.41 8.76
C ILE A 795 -32.41 6.55 8.71
N LYS A 796 -32.34 5.26 9.03
CA LYS A 796 -33.51 4.37 9.03
C LYS A 796 -33.79 3.73 10.37
N SER A 797 -35.06 3.47 10.67
CA SER A 797 -35.47 2.78 11.90
C SER A 797 -36.79 2.05 11.72
N THR A 798 -36.99 0.98 12.48
CA THR A 798 -38.24 0.18 12.49
C THR A 798 -39.41 0.88 13.17
N SER A 799 -39.19 2.04 13.81
CA SER A 799 -40.27 2.90 14.30
C SER A 799 -39.90 4.39 14.23
N GLU A 800 -40.90 5.24 13.95
CA GLU A 800 -40.73 6.70 13.92
C GLU A 800 -40.16 7.24 15.23
N HIS A 801 -40.56 6.67 16.38
CA HIS A 801 -40.12 7.16 17.70
C HIS A 801 -38.62 6.94 17.94
N SER A 802 -38.09 5.77 17.56
CA SER A 802 -36.66 5.47 17.67
C SER A 802 -35.83 6.34 16.74
N LEU A 803 -36.27 6.52 15.49
CA LEU A 803 -35.63 7.41 14.51
C LEU A 803 -35.50 8.86 15.01
N LEU A 804 -36.52 9.34 15.74
CA LEU A 804 -36.52 10.69 16.30
C LEU A 804 -35.59 10.82 17.50
N GLN A 805 -35.50 9.81 18.37
CA GLN A 805 -34.50 9.80 19.46
C GLN A 805 -33.07 9.79 18.92
N GLU A 806 -32.82 9.06 17.82
CA GLU A 806 -31.51 8.97 17.17
C GLU A 806 -31.08 10.31 16.55
N LEU A 807 -32.01 11.01 15.89
CA LEU A 807 -31.80 12.39 15.43
C LEU A 807 -31.52 13.36 16.59
N GLU A 808 -32.25 13.24 17.70
CA GLU A 808 -32.12 14.12 18.87
C GLU A 808 -30.89 13.82 19.73
N SER A 809 -30.33 12.60 19.65
CA SER A 809 -29.02 12.27 20.21
C SER A 809 -27.88 12.73 19.32
N SER A 810 -28.05 12.66 18.00
CA SER A 810 -27.03 13.06 17.02
C SER A 810 -26.81 14.58 17.03
N SER A 811 -27.86 15.39 17.19
CA SER A 811 -27.74 16.84 17.36
C SER A 811 -27.09 17.26 18.68
N LYS A 812 -27.16 16.44 19.73
CA LYS A 812 -26.43 16.68 21.00
C LYS A 812 -24.97 16.19 20.92
N TRP A 813 -24.62 15.40 19.90
CA TRP A 813 -23.27 14.89 19.66
C TRP A 813 -22.36 15.88 18.91
N SER A 814 -22.92 16.85 18.18
CA SER A 814 -22.15 17.94 17.55
C SER A 814 -21.63 18.96 18.57
N ASP A 815 -22.48 19.34 19.53
CA ASP A 815 -22.22 20.51 20.39
C ASP A 815 -21.38 20.18 21.63
N SER A 816 -21.20 18.90 21.95
CA SER A 816 -20.51 18.42 23.17
C SER A 816 -18.99 18.26 23.02
N ARG A 817 -18.44 18.47 21.82
CA ARG A 817 -16.98 18.46 21.60
C ARG A 817 -16.43 19.88 21.46
N GLY A 818 -15.71 20.36 22.46
CA GLY A 818 -14.86 21.56 22.37
C GLY A 818 -13.63 21.40 21.47
N GLN A 819 -13.80 20.95 20.22
CA GLN A 819 -12.76 20.67 19.23
C GLN A 819 -12.49 21.87 18.29
N TYR A 820 -12.50 23.10 18.82
CA TYR A 820 -12.42 24.33 18.00
C TYR A 820 -11.02 24.98 17.93
N ASP A 821 -9.93 24.23 18.14
CA ASP A 821 -8.56 24.81 18.08
C ASP A 821 -7.49 23.86 17.52
N SER A 822 -7.46 22.57 17.92
CA SER A 822 -6.40 21.65 17.47
C SER A 822 -6.46 21.29 15.98
N GLN A 823 -7.64 21.24 15.38
CA GLN A 823 -7.78 20.99 13.93
C GLN A 823 -7.45 22.23 13.07
N GLN A 824 -7.50 23.44 13.63
CA GLN A 824 -7.22 24.65 12.86
C GLN A 824 -5.71 24.78 12.61
N ASN A 825 -4.88 24.70 13.66
CA ASN A 825 -3.42 24.64 13.52
C ASN A 825 -2.92 23.47 12.63
N GLN A 826 -3.63 22.34 12.61
CA GLN A 826 -3.31 21.19 11.75
C GLN A 826 -3.73 21.38 10.28
N ARG A 827 -4.75 22.22 10.02
CA ARG A 827 -5.14 22.66 8.66
C ARG A 827 -4.20 23.76 8.15
N ASP A 828 -3.81 24.68 9.03
CA ASP A 828 -2.99 25.85 8.69
C ASP A 828 -1.52 25.50 8.37
N THR A 829 -1.04 24.32 8.76
CA THR A 829 0.36 23.86 8.56
C THR A 829 0.55 22.83 7.45
N GLY A 830 -0.52 22.37 6.79
CA GLY A 830 -0.46 21.49 5.60
C GLY A 830 0.13 20.08 5.81
N SER A 831 0.40 19.67 7.06
CA SER A 831 1.10 18.42 7.36
C SER A 831 0.15 17.22 7.49
N TYR A 832 -0.33 16.69 6.37
CA TYR A 832 -1.13 15.46 6.33
C TYR A 832 -0.25 14.25 5.98
N LEU A 833 0.28 13.56 7.00
CA LEU A 833 0.94 12.26 6.85
C LEU A 833 0.23 11.23 7.74
N ARG A 834 -0.65 10.42 7.15
CA ARG A 834 -1.12 9.18 7.78
C ARG A 834 -0.08 8.09 7.57
N ALA A 835 0.57 7.67 8.65
CA ALA A 835 1.28 6.40 8.66
C ALA A 835 0.26 5.24 8.73
N GLY A 836 0.24 4.37 7.72
CA GLY A 836 -0.43 3.07 7.78
C GLY A 836 -1.95 3.07 7.58
N SER A 837 -2.43 3.45 6.40
CA SER A 837 -3.76 3.05 5.90
C SER A 837 -3.65 2.20 4.63
N ALA A 838 -3.62 0.88 4.80
CA ALA A 838 -4.13 -0.04 3.80
C ALA A 838 -5.68 -0.02 3.81
N LEU A 839 -6.29 -0.68 2.83
CA LEU A 839 -7.74 -0.72 2.59
C LEU A 839 -8.36 0.65 2.26
N GLY A 840 -8.02 1.16 1.08
CA GLY A 840 -9.06 1.65 0.19
C GLY A 840 -9.42 0.53 -0.78
N GLN A 841 -10.43 -0.29 -0.48
CA GLN A 841 -11.12 -1.01 -1.56
C GLN A 841 -11.99 0.01 -2.29
N THR A 842 -11.37 0.68 -3.25
CA THR A 842 -12.12 1.42 -4.27
C THR A 842 -12.85 0.37 -5.10
N GLU A 843 -14.18 0.45 -5.18
CA GLU A 843 -14.89 -0.26 -6.25
C GLU A 843 -14.25 0.16 -7.58
N ILE A 844 -13.81 -0.81 -8.39
CA ILE A 844 -13.22 -0.50 -9.68
C ILE A 844 -14.32 0.15 -10.50
N ALA A 845 -14.20 1.45 -10.74
CA ALA A 845 -15.10 2.19 -11.60
C ALA A 845 -14.97 1.66 -13.04
N GLU A 846 -15.78 0.67 -13.38
CA GLU A 846 -15.92 0.22 -14.76
C GLU A 846 -16.30 1.43 -15.63
N VAL A 847 -15.62 1.54 -16.76
CA VAL A 847 -15.80 2.63 -17.73
C VAL A 847 -17.19 2.47 -18.37
N GLN A 848 -18.19 3.13 -17.77
CA GLN A 848 -19.62 2.91 -18.01
C GLN A 848 -20.02 2.95 -19.50
N GLN A 849 -21.11 2.25 -19.83
CA GLN A 849 -21.57 2.07 -21.22
C GLN A 849 -21.87 3.39 -21.95
N ASP A 850 -22.04 4.52 -21.24
CA ASP A 850 -22.28 5.87 -21.80
C ASP A 850 -21.21 6.92 -21.46
N VAL A 851 -19.95 6.53 -21.24
CA VAL A 851 -18.83 7.50 -21.17
C VAL A 851 -18.33 8.03 -22.54
N LEU A 852 -17.75 9.23 -22.51
CA LEU A 852 -16.95 9.88 -23.55
C LEU A 852 -15.51 10.07 -23.07
N ILE A 853 -14.52 9.86 -23.94
CA ILE A 853 -13.11 10.14 -23.64
C ILE A 853 -12.71 11.52 -24.19
N LEU A 854 -12.22 12.39 -23.30
CA LEU A 854 -11.68 13.71 -23.61
C LEU A 854 -10.14 13.67 -23.50
N ARG A 855 -9.43 14.37 -24.40
CA ARG A 855 -8.00 14.67 -24.25
C ARG A 855 -7.84 16.12 -23.78
N TYR A 856 -7.09 16.33 -22.72
CA TYR A 856 -6.66 17.66 -22.27
C TYR A 856 -5.16 17.63 -22.00
N GLN A 857 -4.40 18.48 -22.69
CA GLN A 857 -2.93 18.41 -22.72
C GLN A 857 -2.48 16.96 -23.02
N ASP A 858 -1.77 16.35 -22.08
CA ASP A 858 -1.21 15.00 -22.19
C ASP A 858 -1.96 13.96 -21.32
N ILE A 859 -3.13 14.31 -20.78
CA ILE A 859 -4.02 13.38 -20.05
C ILE A 859 -5.30 13.08 -20.82
N PHE A 860 -5.82 11.85 -20.61
CA PHE A 860 -7.13 11.42 -21.06
C PHE A 860 -8.08 11.29 -19.87
N ILE A 861 -9.34 11.66 -20.09
CA ILE A 861 -10.35 11.75 -19.04
C ILE A 861 -11.65 11.14 -19.56
N SER A 862 -12.16 10.15 -18.82
CA SER A 862 -13.48 9.56 -19.02
C SER A 862 -14.52 10.41 -18.30
N VAL A 863 -15.59 10.80 -18.98
CA VAL A 863 -16.72 11.55 -18.42
C VAL A 863 -18.04 10.92 -18.85
N ASN A 864 -19.07 10.96 -18.02
CA ASN A 864 -20.40 10.48 -18.41
C ASN A 864 -21.01 11.45 -19.46
N GLN A 865 -21.51 10.90 -20.57
CA GLN A 865 -22.10 11.67 -21.67
C GLN A 865 -23.33 12.48 -21.22
N GLU A 866 -24.17 11.93 -20.35
CA GLU A 866 -25.32 12.67 -19.83
C GLU A 866 -24.90 13.87 -18.99
N ASP A 867 -23.85 13.75 -18.19
CA ASP A 867 -23.41 14.84 -17.30
C ASP A 867 -22.74 15.96 -18.09
N LEU A 868 -22.04 15.60 -19.17
CA LEU A 868 -21.59 16.57 -20.17
C LEU A 868 -22.78 17.26 -20.86
N ASP A 869 -23.82 16.52 -21.25
CA ASP A 869 -25.02 17.08 -21.88
C ASP A 869 -25.85 17.94 -20.91
N LYS A 870 -25.94 17.56 -19.63
CA LYS A 870 -26.53 18.37 -18.53
C LYS A 870 -25.75 19.67 -18.34
N ALA A 871 -24.41 19.63 -18.35
CA ALA A 871 -23.54 20.80 -18.22
C ALA A 871 -23.70 21.84 -19.35
N PHE A 872 -24.26 21.43 -20.50
CA PHE A 872 -24.51 22.28 -21.68
C PHE A 872 -25.95 22.30 -22.19
N SER A 873 -26.91 21.85 -21.36
CA SER A 873 -28.31 21.71 -21.80
C SER A 873 -28.97 23.06 -22.15
N ARG A 874 -29.93 22.99 -23.09
CA ARG A 874 -30.54 24.19 -23.69
C ARG A 874 -31.31 25.09 -22.72
N ASP A 875 -31.82 24.55 -21.62
CA ASP A 875 -32.70 25.28 -20.70
C ASP A 875 -31.95 26.31 -19.83
N ARG A 876 -30.62 26.19 -19.70
CA ARG A 876 -29.80 27.30 -19.22
C ARG A 876 -29.47 28.30 -20.33
N ILE A 877 -29.43 27.89 -21.61
CA ILE A 877 -28.96 28.72 -22.73
C ILE A 877 -29.97 29.82 -23.09
N PHE A 878 -31.28 29.53 -23.02
CA PHE A 878 -32.34 30.53 -23.10
C PHE A 878 -33.08 30.57 -21.76
N GLY A 879 -32.85 31.63 -20.97
CA GLY A 879 -33.48 31.78 -19.66
C GLY A 879 -35.01 31.79 -19.72
N ASN A 880 -35.64 31.21 -18.71
CA ASN A 880 -37.09 30.99 -18.57
C ASN A 880 -37.99 32.04 -19.27
N SER A 881 -38.52 31.68 -20.44
CA SER A 881 -39.71 32.31 -21.00
C SER A 881 -40.85 31.29 -21.04
N SER A 882 -41.49 31.11 -19.88
CA SER A 882 -42.64 30.23 -19.68
C SER A 882 -43.91 30.80 -20.36
N ALA A 883 -44.02 30.62 -21.68
CA ALA A 883 -45.25 30.88 -22.43
C ALA A 883 -45.27 30.10 -23.77
N GLY A 884 -46.10 29.05 -23.88
CA GLY A 884 -46.41 28.46 -25.19
C GLY A 884 -46.53 26.94 -25.33
N SER A 885 -46.63 26.15 -24.26
CA SER A 885 -46.79 24.68 -24.34
C SER A 885 -48.24 24.21 -24.58
N ALA A 886 -49.16 25.10 -24.94
CA ALA A 886 -50.61 24.82 -25.01
C ALA A 886 -51.26 25.23 -26.35
N GLN A 887 -50.71 24.74 -27.47
CA GLN A 887 -51.41 24.53 -28.75
C GLN A 887 -50.41 24.03 -29.81
N LEU A 888 -50.54 22.78 -30.27
CA LEU A 888 -50.13 22.31 -31.62
C LEU A 888 -50.43 20.82 -31.90
N SER A 889 -51.48 20.25 -31.30
CA SER A 889 -52.07 18.99 -31.77
C SER A 889 -52.85 19.22 -33.07
N GLY A 890 -52.16 19.19 -34.21
CA GLY A 890 -52.77 19.17 -35.54
C GLY A 890 -52.38 20.32 -36.48
N VAL A 891 -51.17 20.27 -37.04
CA VAL A 891 -50.83 20.97 -38.29
C VAL A 891 -49.99 20.04 -39.17
N SER A 892 -50.33 19.97 -40.46
CA SER A 892 -49.65 19.09 -41.43
C SER A 892 -48.20 19.55 -41.74
N GLY A 893 -47.35 18.61 -42.16
CA GLY A 893 -45.88 18.75 -42.23
C GLY A 893 -45.30 19.93 -43.04
N GLY A 894 -46.11 20.60 -43.88
CA GLY A 894 -45.70 21.83 -44.55
C GLY A 894 -45.48 23.03 -43.61
N GLY A 895 -46.13 23.06 -42.45
CA GLY A 895 -46.03 24.16 -41.49
C GLY A 895 -44.70 24.20 -40.73
N LEU A 896 -44.14 23.03 -40.39
CA LEU A 896 -42.96 22.91 -39.53
C LEU A 896 -41.68 23.37 -40.23
N ILE A 897 -41.50 22.98 -41.50
CA ILE A 897 -40.37 23.39 -42.35
C ILE A 897 -40.31 24.92 -42.49
N ARG A 898 -41.47 25.58 -42.58
CA ARG A 898 -41.55 27.04 -42.74
C ARG A 898 -41.21 27.81 -41.45
N ARG A 899 -41.36 27.19 -40.27
CA ARG A 899 -40.91 27.75 -38.97
C ARG A 899 -39.44 27.45 -38.69
N LEU A 900 -38.95 26.25 -39.00
CA LEU A 900 -37.52 25.91 -38.90
C LEU A 900 -36.65 26.85 -39.76
N ALA A 901 -37.13 27.23 -40.94
CA ALA A 901 -36.48 28.20 -41.81
C ALA A 901 -36.31 29.62 -41.22
N MET A 902 -37.08 30.00 -40.18
CA MET A 902 -36.98 31.32 -39.53
C MET A 902 -35.92 31.37 -38.43
N ASN A 903 -35.49 30.22 -37.90
CA ASN A 903 -34.52 30.12 -36.81
C ASN A 903 -33.11 29.73 -37.28
N LEU A 904 -32.87 29.74 -38.59
CA LEU A 904 -31.54 29.56 -39.19
C LEU A 904 -30.94 30.92 -39.56
N PRO A 905 -29.60 31.08 -39.50
CA PRO A 905 -28.93 32.28 -40.02
C PRO A 905 -29.35 32.56 -41.47
N GLY A 906 -29.60 33.83 -41.82
CA GLY A 906 -30.32 34.20 -43.04
C GLY A 906 -29.68 33.76 -44.37
N ASN A 907 -28.37 33.46 -44.36
CA ASN A 907 -27.65 32.85 -45.48
C ASN A 907 -28.03 31.37 -45.70
N LEU A 908 -28.27 30.59 -44.64
CA LEU A 908 -28.72 29.19 -44.73
C LEU A 908 -30.16 29.11 -45.25
N THR A 909 -31.04 29.98 -44.76
CA THR A 909 -32.45 30.05 -45.17
C THR A 909 -32.60 30.28 -46.68
N GLN A 910 -31.79 31.18 -47.26
CA GLN A 910 -31.79 31.39 -48.72
C GLN A 910 -31.29 30.18 -49.52
N ALA A 911 -30.28 29.45 -49.01
CA ALA A 911 -29.75 28.26 -49.69
C ALA A 911 -30.79 27.11 -49.73
N ILE A 912 -31.50 26.90 -48.61
CA ILE A 912 -32.57 25.90 -48.52
C ILE A 912 -33.74 26.28 -49.44
N HIS A 913 -34.18 27.54 -49.44
CA HIS A 913 -35.29 27.99 -50.28
C HIS A 913 -35.02 27.84 -51.79
N ARG A 914 -33.78 28.11 -52.25
CA ARG A 914 -33.36 27.87 -53.65
C ARG A 914 -33.33 26.38 -53.99
N THR A 915 -32.83 25.55 -53.08
CA THR A 915 -32.73 24.09 -53.29
C THR A 915 -34.10 23.43 -53.39
N LEU A 916 -35.06 23.86 -52.57
CA LEU A 916 -36.45 23.37 -52.61
C LEU A 916 -37.21 23.83 -53.85
N GLN A 917 -36.96 25.04 -54.36
CA GLN A 917 -37.57 25.49 -55.63
C GLN A 917 -37.00 24.78 -56.87
N GLN A 918 -35.73 24.35 -56.83
CA GLN A 918 -35.09 23.68 -57.97
C GLN A 918 -35.42 22.19 -58.08
N ARG A 919 -35.78 21.51 -56.99
CA ARG A 919 -36.17 20.09 -57.00
C ARG A 919 -37.69 19.94 -57.05
N LYS A 920 -38.25 19.84 -58.25
CA LYS A 920 -39.62 19.33 -58.48
C LYS A 920 -39.68 17.83 -58.12
N ILE A 921 -39.90 17.51 -56.85
CA ILE A 921 -40.10 16.14 -56.37
C ILE A 921 -41.52 15.69 -56.75
N SER A 922 -41.66 14.46 -57.27
CA SER A 922 -42.93 13.94 -57.75
C SER A 922 -43.76 13.33 -56.62
N GLN A 923 -45.08 13.18 -56.83
CA GLN A 923 -45.95 12.53 -55.84
C GLN A 923 -45.60 11.06 -55.58
N ALA A 924 -44.91 10.36 -56.50
CA ALA A 924 -44.51 8.97 -56.29
C ALA A 924 -43.45 8.85 -55.17
N ASP A 925 -42.44 9.72 -55.18
CA ASP A 925 -41.33 9.71 -54.22
C ASP A 925 -41.80 10.00 -52.78
N SER A 926 -42.83 10.85 -52.64
CA SER A 926 -43.39 11.24 -51.35
C SER A 926 -43.99 10.10 -50.52
N ARG A 927 -44.35 8.97 -51.14
CA ARG A 927 -44.88 7.79 -50.42
C ARG A 927 -43.79 6.85 -49.89
N ALA A 928 -42.66 6.74 -50.58
CA ALA A 928 -41.50 5.99 -50.07
C ALA A 928 -40.81 6.72 -48.90
N LEU A 929 -40.92 8.05 -48.87
CA LEU A 929 -40.38 8.90 -47.81
C LEU A 929 -41.24 8.95 -46.53
N ALA A 930 -42.46 8.42 -46.55
CA ALA A 930 -43.39 8.46 -45.42
C ALA A 930 -43.18 7.31 -44.39
N SER A 931 -42.25 6.38 -44.65
CA SER A 931 -41.95 5.22 -43.80
C SER A 931 -40.51 5.20 -43.26
N GLN A 932 -39.80 6.32 -43.29
CA GLN A 932 -38.50 6.51 -42.63
C GLN A 932 -38.60 7.66 -41.62
N SER A 933 -37.84 7.59 -40.52
CA SER A 933 -37.86 8.62 -39.49
C SER A 933 -37.22 9.93 -39.98
N ASP A 934 -37.79 11.06 -39.55
CA ASP A 934 -37.39 12.41 -40.00
C ASP A 934 -35.89 12.71 -39.80
N SER A 935 -35.24 12.04 -38.85
CA SER A 935 -33.80 12.16 -38.59
C SER A 935 -32.93 11.63 -39.75
N GLN A 936 -33.32 10.55 -40.44
CA GLN A 936 -32.57 10.07 -41.61
C GLN A 936 -32.67 11.03 -42.80
N LEU A 937 -33.83 11.67 -42.98
CA LEU A 937 -34.04 12.67 -44.02
C LEU A 937 -33.15 13.91 -43.84
N ILE A 938 -33.03 14.39 -42.59
CA ILE A 938 -32.12 15.47 -42.23
C ILE A 938 -30.65 15.04 -42.45
N TYR A 939 -30.28 13.82 -42.07
CA TYR A 939 -28.93 13.29 -42.26
C TYR A 939 -28.53 13.22 -43.75
N MET A 940 -29.43 12.75 -44.62
CA MET A 940 -29.19 12.70 -46.07
C MET A 940 -29.12 14.10 -46.71
N ALA A 941 -29.92 15.06 -46.25
CA ALA A 941 -29.86 16.44 -46.71
C ALA A 941 -28.52 17.12 -46.37
N ILE A 942 -28.02 16.92 -45.14
CA ILE A 942 -26.72 17.44 -44.69
C ILE A 942 -25.57 16.82 -45.51
N ARG A 943 -25.59 15.50 -45.74
CA ARG A 943 -24.56 14.82 -46.55
C ARG A 943 -24.53 15.30 -48.00
N GLY A 944 -25.67 15.66 -48.57
CA GLY A 944 -25.78 16.23 -49.93
C GLY A 944 -25.15 17.62 -50.09
N ILE A 945 -25.04 18.41 -49.02
CA ILE A 945 -24.42 19.74 -49.03
C ILE A 945 -22.90 19.63 -48.88
N SER A 946 -22.42 18.77 -47.97
CA SER A 946 -20.98 18.58 -47.68
C SER A 946 -20.15 18.25 -48.94
N ASN A 947 -20.67 17.39 -49.82
CA ASN A 947 -19.94 16.95 -51.02
C ASN A 947 -19.73 18.03 -52.11
N LYS A 948 -20.36 19.21 -52.03
CA LYS A 948 -20.10 20.31 -52.99
C LYS A 948 -19.11 21.38 -52.51
N ALA A 949 -18.68 21.34 -51.24
CA ALA A 949 -17.76 22.34 -50.69
C ALA A 949 -16.27 22.09 -50.99
N LYS A 950 -15.90 20.94 -51.59
CA LYS A 950 -14.49 20.53 -51.78
C LYS A 950 -13.72 21.15 -52.96
N HIS A 951 -14.30 22.11 -53.69
CA HIS A 951 -13.61 22.80 -54.78
C HIS A 951 -13.77 24.32 -54.71
N SER A 952 -12.76 25.03 -54.20
CA SER A 952 -12.02 26.05 -54.96
C SER A 952 -10.94 26.80 -54.13
N TRP A 953 -9.93 27.31 -54.85
CA TRP A 953 -8.91 28.31 -54.48
C TRP A 953 -7.54 27.89 -53.89
N ARG A 954 -6.54 27.89 -54.78
CA ARG A 954 -5.13 28.31 -54.55
C ARG A 954 -5.02 29.84 -54.82
N PHE A 955 -3.93 30.60 -54.66
CA PHE A 955 -2.49 30.40 -54.41
C PHE A 955 -1.94 31.73 -53.81
N GLY A 956 -0.75 31.75 -53.17
CA GLY A 956 -0.03 33.02 -52.90
C GLY A 956 1.13 32.92 -51.90
N THR A 957 2.33 33.38 -52.28
CA THR A 957 3.61 33.19 -51.56
C THR A 957 4.19 34.48 -50.96
N SER A 958 4.89 34.39 -49.82
CA SER A 958 6.17 35.12 -49.59
C SER A 958 6.93 34.58 -48.36
N LYS A 959 8.26 34.82 -48.30
CA LYS A 959 9.19 34.33 -47.27
C LYS A 959 9.42 35.37 -46.17
N ARG A 960 9.56 34.94 -44.90
CA ARG A 960 10.76 35.16 -44.05
C ARG A 960 10.62 34.49 -42.67
N SER A 961 11.76 34.09 -42.10
CA SER A 961 11.92 33.41 -40.81
C SER A 961 12.20 34.38 -39.66
N PHE A 962 11.67 34.07 -38.46
CA PHE A 962 12.39 33.95 -37.17
C PHE A 962 11.41 33.95 -35.97
N GLY A 963 11.70 33.17 -34.93
CA GLY A 963 11.20 33.40 -33.55
C GLY A 963 9.90 32.70 -33.12
N LYS A 964 10.04 31.71 -32.22
CA LYS A 964 9.06 31.12 -31.27
C LYS A 964 7.57 31.07 -31.66
N LYS A 965 7.05 29.85 -31.86
CA LYS A 965 5.63 29.51 -31.65
C LYS A 965 5.45 28.14 -31.01
N THR A 966 4.97 28.14 -29.77
CA THR A 966 4.21 27.03 -29.16
C THR A 966 3.05 27.61 -28.35
N ARG A 967 1.85 27.52 -28.91
CA ARG A 967 0.57 27.54 -28.17
C ARG A 967 -0.40 26.65 -28.97
N ASN A 968 -0.27 25.34 -28.78
CA ASN A 968 -1.31 24.41 -29.19
C ASN A 968 -2.44 24.49 -28.16
N VAL A 969 -3.46 25.28 -28.49
CA VAL A 969 -4.76 25.14 -27.83
C VAL A 969 -5.35 23.81 -28.27
N GLY A 970 -5.77 22.98 -27.32
CA GLY A 970 -6.16 21.58 -27.57
C GLY A 970 -7.16 21.39 -28.71
N SER A 971 -6.96 20.33 -29.50
CA SER A 971 -7.82 19.98 -30.63
C SER A 971 -9.24 19.62 -30.18
N PRO A 972 -10.29 20.01 -30.92
CA PRO A 972 -11.67 19.80 -30.51
C PRO A 972 -12.09 18.33 -30.54
N VAL A 973 -12.80 17.90 -29.50
CA VAL A 973 -13.47 16.59 -29.37
C VAL A 973 -14.90 16.70 -29.95
N PRO A 974 -15.54 15.61 -30.45
CA PRO A 974 -16.89 15.69 -31.03
C PRO A 974 -17.92 16.29 -30.07
N GLY A 975 -18.65 17.31 -30.54
CA GLY A 975 -19.53 18.17 -29.71
C GLY A 975 -19.42 19.66 -30.08
N HIS A 976 -18.34 20.05 -30.78
CA HIS A 976 -18.14 21.29 -31.56
C HIS A 976 -18.32 22.68 -30.92
N ASP A 977 -18.79 22.82 -29.68
CA ASP A 977 -18.90 24.13 -29.01
C ASP A 977 -18.17 24.22 -27.64
N CYS A 978 -17.64 23.10 -27.13
CA CYS A 978 -17.01 23.01 -25.80
C CYS A 978 -15.48 22.93 -25.84
N ARG A 979 -14.82 23.59 -24.88
CA ARG A 979 -13.38 23.60 -24.64
C ARG A 979 -13.08 23.32 -23.16
N VAL A 980 -12.21 22.35 -22.87
CA VAL A 980 -11.63 22.19 -21.52
C VAL A 980 -10.69 23.36 -21.22
N MET A 981 -10.86 23.99 -20.05
CA MET A 981 -10.13 25.18 -19.62
C MET A 981 -9.02 24.84 -18.62
N SER A 982 -9.34 24.01 -17.64
CA SER A 982 -8.41 23.42 -16.69
C SER A 982 -8.99 22.10 -16.17
N VAL A 983 -8.13 21.28 -15.59
CA VAL A 983 -8.48 20.08 -14.83
C VAL A 983 -7.88 20.29 -13.45
N VAL A 984 -8.58 19.85 -12.41
CA VAL A 984 -8.09 19.87 -11.03
C VAL A 984 -8.27 18.46 -10.48
N THR A 985 -7.17 17.79 -10.14
CA THR A 985 -7.25 16.51 -9.41
C THR A 985 -7.57 16.78 -7.95
N LYS A 986 -8.42 15.96 -7.32
CA LYS A 986 -8.91 16.18 -5.95
C LYS A 986 -7.80 16.17 -4.88
N ASP A 987 -6.69 15.49 -5.20
CA ASP A 987 -5.54 15.26 -4.31
C ASP A 987 -4.24 15.92 -4.85
N ALA A 988 -4.33 16.91 -5.74
CA ALA A 988 -3.14 17.67 -6.19
C ALA A 988 -2.47 18.39 -5.00
N ALA A 989 -1.15 18.27 -4.91
CA ALA A 989 -0.34 19.03 -3.96
C ALA A 989 0.39 20.17 -4.70
N PRO A 990 0.32 21.43 -4.21
CA PRO A 990 1.11 22.55 -4.75
C PRO A 990 2.61 22.33 -4.57
N GLU A 991 3.41 22.57 -5.61
CA GLU A 991 4.87 22.48 -5.56
C GLU A 991 5.50 23.88 -5.52
N LEU A 992 6.34 24.16 -4.52
CA LEU A 992 7.01 25.45 -4.38
C LEU A 992 8.20 25.53 -5.34
N MET A 993 8.03 26.26 -6.44
CA MET A 993 9.06 26.45 -7.47
C MET A 993 10.12 27.46 -7.03
N TRP A 994 9.70 28.52 -6.34
CA TRP A 994 10.56 29.66 -5.97
C TRP A 994 9.92 30.51 -4.86
N SER A 995 10.71 31.26 -4.09
CA SER A 995 10.24 32.14 -3.01
C SER A 995 11.17 33.34 -2.87
N ASP A 996 10.63 34.56 -2.98
CA ASP A 996 11.38 35.82 -2.88
C ASP A 996 10.44 37.02 -2.68
N ASN A 997 10.96 38.16 -2.21
CA ASN A 997 10.25 39.46 -2.04
C ASN A 997 8.82 39.37 -1.47
N GLY A 998 8.64 38.53 -0.45
CA GLY A 998 7.35 38.36 0.23
C GLY A 998 6.31 37.56 -0.56
N TYR A 999 6.71 36.82 -1.60
CA TYR A 999 5.86 35.95 -2.41
C TYR A 999 6.44 34.53 -2.56
N ASN A 1000 5.55 33.55 -2.70
CA ASN A 1000 5.86 32.17 -3.10
C ASN A 1000 5.34 31.94 -4.52
N VAL A 1001 6.19 31.49 -5.43
CA VAL A 1001 5.75 31.02 -6.76
C VAL A 1001 5.61 29.51 -6.71
N VAL A 1002 4.39 29.06 -6.94
CA VAL A 1002 3.94 27.67 -6.79
C VAL A 1002 3.43 27.15 -8.13
N GLU A 1003 3.80 25.94 -8.51
CA GLU A 1003 3.14 25.19 -9.57
C GLU A 1003 1.99 24.37 -8.98
N PHE A 1004 0.83 24.41 -9.62
CA PHE A 1004 -0.32 23.57 -9.28
C PHE A 1004 -1.10 23.23 -10.56
N ASP A 1005 -1.22 21.94 -10.84
CA ASP A 1005 -1.91 21.34 -12.01
C ASP A 1005 -1.56 22.02 -13.36
N GLY A 1006 -0.25 22.21 -13.61
CA GLY A 1006 0.28 22.79 -14.84
C GLY A 1006 0.11 24.31 -14.99
N MET A 1007 -0.21 25.02 -13.91
CA MET A 1007 -0.33 26.48 -13.84
C MET A 1007 0.55 27.05 -12.72
N TYR A 1008 1.04 28.28 -12.90
CA TYR A 1008 1.91 28.95 -11.92
C TYR A 1008 1.16 30.06 -11.17
N TYR A 1009 1.38 30.16 -9.86
CA TYR A 1009 0.72 31.10 -8.97
C TYR A 1009 1.74 31.79 -8.07
N GLY A 1010 1.77 33.12 -8.09
CA GLY A 1010 2.52 33.97 -7.18
C GLY A 1010 1.63 34.37 -6.02
N LEU A 1011 1.97 33.90 -4.84
CA LEU A 1011 1.16 33.97 -3.63
C LEU A 1011 1.85 34.90 -2.62
N PRO A 1012 1.22 35.97 -2.14
CA PRO A 1012 1.80 36.77 -1.06
C PRO A 1012 1.98 35.90 0.20
N HIS A 1013 3.12 36.05 0.88
CA HIS A 1013 3.41 35.36 2.14
C HIS A 1013 2.32 35.66 3.17
N GLY A 1014 1.83 34.62 3.84
CA GLY A 1014 0.79 34.75 4.87
C GLY A 1014 -0.66 34.80 4.35
N ILE A 1015 -0.92 34.72 3.03
CA ILE A 1015 -2.27 34.44 2.54
C ILE A 1015 -2.52 32.93 2.57
N PRO A 1016 -3.53 32.43 3.32
CA PRO A 1016 -3.95 31.04 3.24
C PRO A 1016 -4.65 30.78 1.91
N ILE A 1017 -4.22 29.76 1.18
CA ILE A 1017 -4.76 29.38 -0.13
C ILE A 1017 -5.38 27.99 -0.02
N ASP A 1018 -6.69 27.90 -0.27
CA ASP A 1018 -7.39 26.63 -0.41
C ASP A 1018 -7.36 26.15 -1.88
N TRP A 1019 -6.38 25.29 -2.15
CA TRP A 1019 -6.15 24.68 -3.45
C TRP A 1019 -7.27 23.73 -3.90
N GLN A 1020 -8.10 23.23 -2.97
CA GLN A 1020 -9.17 22.27 -3.27
C GLN A 1020 -10.38 22.93 -3.96
N THR A 1021 -10.46 24.26 -3.94
CA THR A 1021 -11.59 25.03 -4.52
C THR A 1021 -11.43 25.38 -5.99
N GLY A 1022 -10.24 25.19 -6.59
CA GLY A 1022 -9.96 25.46 -8.00
C GLY A 1022 -9.94 26.95 -8.43
N CYS A 1023 -10.31 27.89 -7.55
CA CYS A 1023 -10.45 29.31 -7.85
C CYS A 1023 -9.26 30.19 -7.42
N VAL A 1024 -8.08 29.59 -7.19
CA VAL A 1024 -6.89 30.26 -6.63
C VAL A 1024 -6.47 31.53 -7.39
N GLY A 1025 -6.60 31.54 -8.72
CA GLY A 1025 -6.27 32.71 -9.56
C GLY A 1025 -7.24 33.89 -9.46
N GLU A 1026 -8.34 33.77 -8.69
CA GLU A 1026 -9.32 34.84 -8.46
C GLU A 1026 -9.16 35.47 -7.06
N ILE A 1027 -8.16 35.04 -6.26
CA ILE A 1027 -7.88 35.54 -4.90
C ILE A 1027 -7.14 36.90 -4.96
N PRO A 1028 -7.57 37.95 -4.23
CA PRO A 1028 -6.90 39.25 -4.22
C PRO A 1028 -5.42 39.16 -3.79
N GLY A 1029 -4.53 39.68 -4.65
CA GLY A 1029 -3.07 39.64 -4.43
C GLY A 1029 -2.38 38.40 -5.01
N VAL A 1030 -3.12 37.36 -5.41
CA VAL A 1030 -2.55 36.21 -6.13
C VAL A 1030 -2.36 36.54 -7.61
N ILE A 1031 -1.20 36.18 -8.15
CA ILE A 1031 -0.80 36.40 -9.54
C ILE A 1031 -0.77 35.04 -10.25
N SER A 1032 -1.72 34.76 -11.15
CA SER A 1032 -1.70 33.53 -11.94
C SER A 1032 -1.06 33.73 -13.32
N GLY A 1033 -0.27 32.75 -13.79
CA GLY A 1033 0.39 32.78 -15.10
C GLY A 1033 0.56 31.39 -15.71
N SER A 1034 0.79 31.35 -17.02
CA SER A 1034 1.11 30.10 -17.75
C SER A 1034 2.60 29.76 -17.75
N THR A 1035 3.43 30.60 -17.14
CA THR A 1035 4.87 30.41 -16.92
C THR A 1035 5.30 31.16 -15.66
N VAL A 1036 6.40 30.72 -15.03
CA VAL A 1036 7.04 31.44 -13.90
C VAL A 1036 7.34 32.90 -14.27
N ASP A 1037 7.90 33.15 -15.46
CA ASP A 1037 8.22 34.50 -15.96
C ASP A 1037 7.02 35.47 -16.03
N GLU A 1038 5.80 34.95 -16.30
CA GLU A 1038 4.57 35.76 -16.29
C GLU A 1038 4.13 36.11 -14.87
N VAL A 1039 4.38 35.24 -13.90
CA VAL A 1039 4.07 35.46 -12.48
C VAL A 1039 5.06 36.43 -11.85
N VAL A 1040 6.36 36.15 -11.98
CA VAL A 1040 7.43 36.89 -11.28
C VAL A 1040 7.45 38.38 -11.65
N LYS A 1041 7.17 38.72 -12.92
CA LYS A 1041 7.16 40.12 -13.41
C LYS A 1041 6.08 41.02 -12.80
N ASN A 1042 5.11 40.46 -12.09
CA ASN A 1042 3.98 41.20 -11.53
C ASN A 1042 4.02 41.28 -9.99
N ILE A 1043 5.07 40.80 -9.34
CA ILE A 1043 5.27 40.86 -7.88
C ILE A 1043 5.77 42.27 -7.46
N PRO A 1044 5.18 42.91 -6.42
CA PRO A 1044 5.62 44.22 -5.92
C PRO A 1044 6.70 44.15 -4.82
N ASP A 1045 7.71 45.03 -4.89
CA ASP A 1045 8.82 45.11 -3.91
C ASP A 1045 8.45 45.80 -2.58
N PHE A 1046 8.88 45.22 -1.44
CA PHE A 1046 8.77 45.83 -0.10
C PHE A 1046 10.03 45.58 0.77
N GLY A 1047 10.39 46.57 1.61
CA GLY A 1047 11.64 46.59 2.40
C GLY A 1047 11.50 46.20 3.89
N VAL A 1048 12.64 45.82 4.49
CA VAL A 1048 12.78 45.08 5.78
C VAL A 1048 12.81 45.98 7.04
N GLY A 1049 12.39 45.46 8.20
CA GLY A 1049 12.60 46.05 9.54
C GLY A 1049 12.62 45.01 10.70
N ASP A 1050 13.54 45.21 11.66
CA ASP A 1050 13.91 44.34 12.81
C ASP A 1050 12.93 44.31 14.01
N GLN A 1051 13.00 43.27 14.87
CA GLN A 1051 13.47 43.39 16.28
C GLN A 1051 13.58 42.07 17.10
N GLN A 1052 14.38 42.10 18.18
CA GLN A 1052 14.77 41.00 19.09
C GLN A 1052 14.32 41.20 20.56
N GLU A 1053 14.61 40.19 21.41
CA GLU A 1053 14.83 40.17 22.89
C GLU A 1053 13.78 39.35 23.70
N LYS A 1054 14.09 38.21 24.35
CA LYS A 1054 14.98 37.84 25.50
C LYS A 1054 14.31 37.96 26.88
N VAL A 1055 14.50 36.93 27.75
CA VAL A 1055 14.91 36.99 29.19
C VAL A 1055 14.97 35.54 29.77
N SER A 1056 15.73 35.34 30.86
CA SER A 1056 16.15 34.05 31.46
C SER A 1056 15.96 34.00 33.00
N GLN A 1057 15.99 32.81 33.63
CA GLN A 1057 16.78 32.45 34.86
C GLN A 1057 16.43 31.04 35.45
N SER A 1058 17.10 30.63 36.55
CA SER A 1058 17.59 29.24 36.82
C SER A 1058 17.30 28.63 38.22
N LEU A 1059 17.11 27.29 38.28
CA LEU A 1059 17.62 26.24 39.27
C LEU A 1059 17.52 26.48 40.81
N PRO A 1060 17.87 25.52 41.74
CA PRO A 1060 18.17 24.06 41.69
C PRO A 1060 17.43 23.18 42.75
N GLY A 1061 17.69 21.85 42.83
CA GLY A 1061 17.51 21.05 44.07
C GLY A 1061 17.44 19.50 43.98
N GLU A 1062 18.30 18.79 44.71
CA GLU A 1062 18.36 17.32 44.93
C GLU A 1062 19.18 17.03 46.23
N PRO A 1063 19.34 15.79 46.78
CA PRO A 1063 18.57 14.53 46.69
C PRO A 1063 18.29 13.89 48.10
N ARG A 1064 17.73 12.66 48.19
CA ARG A 1064 18.18 11.53 49.09
C ARG A 1064 17.29 10.26 49.14
N ASN A 1065 17.95 9.14 49.40
CA ASN A 1065 17.49 7.72 49.36
C ASN A 1065 16.60 7.25 50.53
N ALA A 1066 15.84 6.16 50.32
CA ALA A 1066 15.81 4.95 51.18
C ALA A 1066 15.07 3.76 50.51
N SER A 1067 15.47 2.52 50.81
CA SER A 1067 14.98 1.25 50.22
C SER A 1067 14.13 0.40 51.18
N ARG A 1068 13.45 -0.65 50.66
CA ARG A 1068 13.39 -2.01 51.27
C ARG A 1068 12.74 -3.08 50.40
N ASP A 1069 13.19 -4.32 50.60
CA ASP A 1069 13.05 -5.49 49.71
C ASP A 1069 11.82 -6.41 49.93
N THR A 1070 11.64 -7.30 48.95
CA THR A 1070 10.96 -8.61 49.05
C THR A 1070 11.83 -9.70 48.38
N GLY A 1071 12.19 -10.76 49.09
CA GLY A 1071 12.79 -11.99 48.53
C GLY A 1071 11.78 -13.15 48.51
N ASP A 1072 12.00 -14.36 47.98
CA ASP A 1072 13.13 -15.05 47.31
C ASP A 1072 12.44 -16.26 46.58
N ASP A 1073 12.69 -16.69 45.33
CA ASP A 1073 13.92 -17.25 44.74
C ASP A 1073 15.12 -16.32 44.85
N ASP A 1074 16.26 -16.84 45.30
CA ASP A 1074 17.04 -16.18 46.38
C ASP A 1074 17.77 -14.87 46.06
N GLY A 1075 17.53 -14.33 44.87
CA GLY A 1075 17.88 -12.98 44.48
C GLY A 1075 19.38 -12.74 44.48
N ARG A 1076 20.18 -13.81 44.61
CA ARG A 1076 21.61 -13.74 44.83
C ARG A 1076 22.38 -14.28 43.63
N PRO A 1077 23.45 -13.57 43.24
CA PRO A 1077 24.37 -14.10 42.27
C PRO A 1077 25.11 -15.32 42.83
N LYS A 1078 25.14 -16.38 42.03
CA LYS A 1078 25.85 -17.62 42.37
C LYS A 1078 27.07 -17.76 41.48
N LEU A 1079 28.26 -17.70 42.09
CA LEU A 1079 29.51 -18.01 41.39
C LEU A 1079 29.45 -19.46 40.89
N LEU A 1080 29.61 -19.63 39.58
CA LEU A 1080 29.70 -20.93 38.92
C LEU A 1080 31.13 -21.42 38.84
N GLU A 1081 32.06 -20.52 38.49
CA GLU A 1081 33.47 -20.83 38.24
C GLU A 1081 34.33 -19.55 38.27
N SER A 1082 35.62 -19.68 38.56
CA SER A 1082 36.61 -18.60 38.45
C SER A 1082 37.69 -19.01 37.45
N LEU A 1083 37.76 -18.27 36.34
CA LEU A 1083 38.79 -18.36 35.32
C LEU A 1083 39.96 -17.40 35.65
N GLU A 1084 41.06 -17.47 34.90
CA GLU A 1084 42.33 -16.76 35.20
C GLU A 1084 42.18 -15.23 35.39
N THR A 1085 41.21 -14.61 34.73
CA THR A 1085 40.94 -13.16 34.77
C THR A 1085 39.47 -12.79 34.94
N TYR A 1086 38.58 -13.80 35.06
CA TYR A 1086 37.12 -13.62 35.04
C TYR A 1086 36.43 -14.53 36.07
N ASN A 1087 35.31 -14.08 36.62
CA ASN A 1087 34.38 -14.91 37.39
C ASN A 1087 33.12 -15.17 36.56
N LEU A 1088 32.75 -16.44 36.41
CA LEU A 1088 31.47 -16.85 35.83
C LEU A 1088 30.42 -16.90 36.93
N VAL A 1089 29.37 -16.09 36.82
CA VAL A 1089 28.33 -15.94 37.85
C VAL A 1089 26.97 -16.14 37.21
N SER A 1090 26.14 -17.05 37.73
CA SER A 1090 24.73 -17.15 37.33
C SER A 1090 23.88 -16.20 38.16
N TYR A 1091 23.04 -15.40 37.51
CA TYR A 1091 22.07 -14.53 38.18
C TYR A 1091 20.84 -14.27 37.31
N GLU A 1092 19.63 -14.35 37.88
CA GLU A 1092 18.33 -14.17 37.20
C GLU A 1092 18.15 -14.95 35.87
N GLY A 1093 18.72 -16.14 35.76
CA GLY A 1093 18.66 -16.96 34.53
C GLY A 1093 19.66 -16.58 33.43
N TRP A 1094 20.65 -15.74 33.76
CA TRP A 1094 21.77 -15.38 32.89
C TRP A 1094 23.09 -15.85 33.48
N ILE A 1095 24.10 -15.97 32.62
CA ILE A 1095 25.49 -16.21 32.98
C ILE A 1095 26.28 -14.92 32.68
N TYR A 1096 27.01 -14.44 33.68
CA TYR A 1096 27.86 -13.25 33.60
C TYR A 1096 29.32 -13.66 33.66
N GLY A 1097 30.13 -13.18 32.73
CA GLY A 1097 31.59 -13.17 32.82
C GLY A 1097 32.02 -11.82 33.38
N MET A 1098 32.47 -11.79 34.64
CA MET A 1098 32.90 -10.58 35.33
C MET A 1098 34.43 -10.51 35.43
N PRO A 1099 35.11 -9.55 34.76
CA PRO A 1099 36.54 -9.32 34.95
C PRO A 1099 36.91 -9.15 36.44
N HIS A 1100 38.02 -9.74 36.87
CA HIS A 1100 38.54 -9.54 38.24
C HIS A 1100 38.94 -8.08 38.50
N GLU A 1101 39.30 -7.34 37.45
CA GLU A 1101 39.72 -5.93 37.51
C GLU A 1101 38.60 -4.96 37.93
N LEU A 1102 37.32 -5.35 37.78
CA LEU A 1102 36.18 -4.55 38.24
C LEU A 1102 36.08 -4.45 39.77
N GLY A 1103 36.73 -5.36 40.51
CA GLY A 1103 36.59 -5.45 41.96
C GLY A 1103 35.23 -6.01 42.38
N PRO A 1104 34.76 -5.70 43.61
CA PRO A 1104 33.47 -6.15 44.10
C PRO A 1104 32.32 -5.36 43.44
N VAL A 1105 31.37 -6.08 42.85
CA VAL A 1105 30.20 -5.52 42.16
C VAL A 1105 28.93 -6.12 42.76
N ASP A 1106 27.93 -5.27 43.06
CA ASP A 1106 26.62 -5.70 43.55
C ASP A 1106 25.65 -5.87 42.37
N LEU A 1107 25.65 -7.07 41.80
CA LEU A 1107 24.80 -7.46 40.66
C LEU A 1107 23.28 -7.21 40.87
N ALA A 1108 22.81 -7.00 42.10
CA ALA A 1108 21.40 -6.68 42.37
C ALA A 1108 21.08 -5.17 42.27
N ASN A 1109 22.07 -4.29 42.43
CA ASN A 1109 21.89 -2.84 42.53
C ASN A 1109 22.67 -2.04 41.47
N ASP A 1110 23.81 -2.56 41.02
CA ASP A 1110 24.65 -1.94 40.00
C ASP A 1110 24.13 -2.25 38.59
N ASP A 1111 24.17 -1.27 37.67
CA ASP A 1111 23.96 -1.52 36.24
C ASP A 1111 25.21 -2.15 35.61
N VAL A 1112 25.45 -3.41 35.98
CA VAL A 1112 26.53 -4.27 35.48
C VAL A 1112 26.65 -4.29 33.96
N MET A 1113 25.54 -4.07 33.25
CA MET A 1113 25.50 -4.12 31.79
C MET A 1113 26.19 -2.92 31.13
N GLY A 1114 26.42 -1.85 31.88
CA GLY A 1114 27.22 -0.70 31.46
C GLY A 1114 28.69 -0.75 31.88
N MET A 1115 29.14 -1.80 32.56
CA MET A 1115 30.51 -1.90 33.07
C MET A 1115 31.46 -2.50 32.03
N ASP A 1116 32.60 -1.85 31.82
CA ASP A 1116 33.61 -2.30 30.86
C ASP A 1116 34.09 -3.72 31.17
N GLY A 1117 34.20 -4.53 30.11
CA GLY A 1117 34.69 -5.90 30.19
C GLY A 1117 33.65 -6.96 30.63
N VAL A 1118 32.50 -6.59 31.19
CA VAL A 1118 31.44 -7.58 31.53
C VAL A 1118 30.90 -8.26 30.28
N ILE A 1119 30.71 -9.57 30.35
CA ILE A 1119 30.08 -10.40 29.32
C ILE A 1119 28.80 -10.99 29.91
N ARG A 1120 27.71 -11.09 29.13
CA ARG A 1120 26.48 -11.77 29.56
C ARG A 1120 25.86 -12.57 28.42
N ASP A 1121 25.52 -13.82 28.69
CA ASP A 1121 24.74 -14.69 27.80
C ASP A 1121 23.78 -15.58 28.63
N VAL A 1122 22.83 -16.26 28.00
CA VAL A 1122 22.03 -17.32 28.65
C VAL A 1122 22.82 -18.64 28.75
N SER A 1123 23.80 -18.84 27.86
CA SER A 1123 24.67 -20.01 27.80
C SER A 1123 26.01 -19.77 28.48
N LYS A 1124 26.37 -20.65 29.42
CA LYS A 1124 27.70 -20.61 30.07
C LYS A 1124 28.82 -20.71 29.03
N TYR A 1125 28.62 -21.58 28.04
CA TYR A 1125 29.57 -21.83 26.96
C TYR A 1125 29.83 -20.59 26.10
N ALA A 1126 28.81 -19.77 25.81
CA ALA A 1126 28.97 -18.55 25.03
C ALA A 1126 29.81 -17.50 25.78
N VAL A 1127 29.61 -17.37 27.10
CA VAL A 1127 30.45 -16.51 27.96
C VAL A 1127 31.90 -17.00 27.98
N GLU A 1128 32.13 -18.30 28.11
CA GLU A 1128 33.48 -18.90 28.10
C GLU A 1128 34.21 -18.72 26.76
N ALA A 1129 33.49 -18.85 25.65
CA ALA A 1129 34.02 -18.63 24.31
C ALA A 1129 34.44 -17.16 24.10
N GLU A 1130 33.62 -16.19 24.51
CA GLU A 1130 33.93 -14.76 24.44
C GLU A 1130 35.11 -14.38 25.35
N ILE A 1131 35.20 -14.91 26.57
CA ILE A 1131 36.38 -14.73 27.46
C ILE A 1131 37.65 -15.25 26.76
N THR A 1132 37.57 -16.43 26.15
CA THR A 1132 38.69 -17.04 25.42
C THR A 1132 39.08 -16.23 24.18
N ALA A 1133 38.12 -15.66 23.46
CA ALA A 1133 38.37 -14.77 22.33
C ALA A 1133 39.09 -13.48 22.75
N ARG A 1134 38.71 -12.87 23.87
CA ARG A 1134 39.40 -11.68 24.42
C ARG A 1134 40.83 -11.99 24.88
N LEU A 1135 41.04 -13.12 25.56
CA LEU A 1135 42.36 -13.53 26.07
C LEU A 1135 43.34 -14.03 24.99
N SER A 1136 42.84 -14.37 23.80
CA SER A 1136 43.67 -14.66 22.63
C SER A 1136 44.06 -13.39 21.86
N HIS A 1137 43.19 -12.38 21.81
CA HIS A 1137 43.52 -11.08 21.20
C HIS A 1137 44.55 -10.27 22.01
N SER A 1138 44.56 -10.38 23.34
CA SER A 1138 45.54 -9.69 24.19
C SER A 1138 46.97 -10.27 24.13
N LYS A 1139 47.19 -11.36 23.38
CA LYS A 1139 48.49 -12.05 23.25
C LYS A 1139 49.19 -11.81 21.90
N GLN A 1140 48.65 -10.98 21.01
CA GLN A 1140 49.42 -10.48 19.86
C GLN A 1140 50.32 -9.31 20.30
N PRO A 1141 51.65 -9.38 20.08
CA PRO A 1141 52.52 -8.23 20.32
C PRO A 1141 52.22 -7.11 19.30
N ALA A 1142 52.29 -5.87 19.77
CA ALA A 1142 51.97 -4.65 19.03
C ALA A 1142 52.95 -4.33 17.88
#